data_AF-A0A979FRK1-F1
#
_entry.id   AF-A0A979FRK1-F1
#
_cell.length_a   1.000
_cell.length_b   1.000
_cell.length_c   1.000
_cell.angle_alpha   90.00
_cell.angle_beta   90.00
_cell.angle_gamma   90.00
#
_symmetry.space_group_name_H-M   'P 1'
#
loop_
_entity.id
_entity.type
_entity.pdbx_description
1 polymer ?
#
loop_
_entity_poly.entity_id
_entity_poly.type
_entity_poly.pdbx_seq_one_letter_code
_entity_poly.pdbx_strand_id
1 'polypeptide(L)'
;MKPNTYFLLGLTTLVCVSFTYWLAMEHYWQPIAFQMTASSATNESEVGPPAPEAARLRLPTTSQVDGTHLGYLIDTPSCRMPDYDPYDVSIKKFIKKPFKMVCNPENLSPFTFTEGFRIKINEDPKLMAHYDVTLDSLSCCVHEITRTTQSFKKFDADCDNKYKTSKCHLIVNGSSAEVATDGAFVVCSKNNSISKPFYKNVHYFFHTEKIRDKIAAHKERLESSEALPLNFILMGIDSTSRQNLRRFFPETFKFLSDDPSTLDFMGYNKVADNTDVNVSPVIMGNRAEDLMSFKLDCYKKQKANFDSCPFIWKNFSAQGYATVYSEDAPSMGLYHFNKIGFVQPPVDFYARPYMLLSEKEIGHPKDVYNHYCYGLQASTEVVYDQIMRALDNLSDQVPVFGYFWSATYTHGSNQNAAPLDKPTLRFLEKFTQSPHRNNTILLFFSDHGLRFGDIRSTYLGALEERLPFVTMLFPPWFKDEFPETWRNLLTNQRRLTNNYDLHSTLLDILHGAYNASLDLKTLAGRGQSLFLEVPTNRTCESIHIPWHYCACQSSLPANTQNSDVKQAAQVLTQAINKLIEKHPECSRLEIKEIISAREYLNHEKFGEGTVKKKLEKWTTYSVMIETTPGGGHFEGSVVKGHNKSWKVLEDISRINLYGNQSTCIEDTELKKICHCR
;
A
#
# COMPACT_ATOMS: atom_id res chain seq x y z
N MET A 1 -18.36 71.15 7.48
CA MET A 1 -17.43 70.05 7.79
C MET A 1 -18.10 68.75 7.34
N LYS A 2 -17.46 68.01 6.42
CA LYS A 2 -18.01 66.84 5.72
C LYS A 2 -17.84 65.55 6.57
N PRO A 3 -18.76 64.57 6.48
CA PRO A 3 -18.55 63.22 7.00
C PRO A 3 -17.71 62.40 6.01
N ASN A 4 -16.79 61.58 6.53
CA ASN A 4 -15.78 60.87 5.76
C ASN A 4 -16.25 59.45 5.38
N THR A 5 -16.24 59.20 4.09
CA THR A 5 -16.69 58.01 3.36
C THR A 5 -15.56 56.97 3.26
N TYR A 6 -15.48 56.00 4.18
CA TYR A 6 -14.55 54.84 4.05
C TYR A 6 -15.06 53.53 4.68
N PHE A 7 -16.38 53.29 4.68
CA PHE A 7 -16.94 52.03 5.21
C PHE A 7 -17.72 51.18 4.19
N LEU A 8 -17.71 51.57 2.90
CA LEU A 8 -18.51 50.90 1.85
C LEU A 8 -17.70 50.22 0.74
N LEU A 9 -16.36 50.18 0.83
CA LEU A 9 -15.50 49.48 -0.14
C LEU A 9 -14.94 48.12 0.34
N GLY A 10 -15.14 47.77 1.62
CA GLY A 10 -14.67 46.49 2.20
C GLY A 10 -15.66 45.32 2.14
N LEU A 11 -16.94 45.59 1.86
CA LEU A 11 -17.99 44.56 1.82
C LEU A 11 -18.30 44.04 0.41
N THR A 12 -17.98 44.81 -0.64
CA THR A 12 -18.17 44.39 -2.03
C THR A 12 -17.01 43.53 -2.57
N THR A 13 -15.81 43.65 -2.01
CA THR A 13 -14.65 42.80 -2.38
C THR A 13 -14.70 41.40 -1.76
N LEU A 14 -15.30 41.23 -0.57
CA LEU A 14 -15.47 39.91 0.05
C LEU A 14 -16.60 39.06 -0.58
N VAL A 15 -17.57 39.70 -1.25
CA VAL A 15 -18.66 39.00 -1.96
C VAL A 15 -18.24 38.60 -3.38
N CYS A 16 -17.33 39.33 -4.03
CA CYS A 16 -16.82 38.93 -5.36
C CYS A 16 -15.73 37.84 -5.31
N VAL A 17 -14.94 37.74 -4.22
CA VAL A 17 -13.94 36.68 -4.06
C VAL A 17 -14.58 35.34 -3.66
N SER A 18 -15.74 35.36 -2.99
CA SER A 18 -16.51 34.15 -2.66
C SER A 18 -17.32 33.61 -3.85
N PHE A 19 -17.81 34.47 -4.75
CA PHE A 19 -18.55 34.03 -5.95
C PHE A 19 -17.64 33.44 -7.05
N THR A 20 -16.39 33.90 -7.16
CA THR A 20 -15.40 33.35 -8.12
C THR A 20 -14.81 32.02 -7.64
N TYR A 21 -14.73 31.78 -6.33
CA TYR A 21 -14.41 30.47 -5.78
C TYR A 21 -15.55 29.46 -5.95
N TRP A 22 -16.81 29.92 -5.98
CA TRP A 22 -17.97 29.04 -6.18
C TRP A 22 -18.13 28.58 -7.63
N LEU A 23 -17.92 29.47 -8.61
CA LEU A 23 -17.97 29.12 -10.04
C LEU A 23 -16.79 28.24 -10.51
N ALA A 24 -15.66 28.23 -9.80
CA ALA A 24 -14.54 27.32 -10.09
C ALA A 24 -14.78 25.88 -9.59
N MET A 25 -15.74 25.65 -8.68
CA MET A 25 -16.07 24.32 -8.16
C MET A 25 -17.18 23.60 -8.94
N GLU A 26 -18.04 24.31 -9.68
CA GLU A 26 -19.10 23.67 -10.48
C GLU A 26 -18.60 23.01 -11.78
N HIS A 27 -17.43 23.39 -12.30
CA HIS A 27 -16.85 22.71 -13.48
C HIS A 27 -16.16 21.37 -13.18
N TYR A 28 -16.08 20.96 -11.91
CA TYR A 28 -15.50 19.68 -11.50
C TYR A 28 -16.48 18.50 -11.50
N TRP A 29 -17.77 18.73 -11.78
CA TRP A 29 -18.79 17.70 -11.58
C TRP A 29 -19.88 17.73 -12.65
N GLN A 30 -19.60 17.14 -13.81
CA GLN A 30 -20.66 16.61 -14.68
C GLN A 30 -20.45 15.12 -14.99
N PRO A 31 -21.44 14.26 -14.72
CA PRO A 31 -21.46 12.89 -15.22
C PRO A 31 -21.92 12.89 -16.69
N ILE A 32 -21.02 12.52 -17.61
CA ILE A 32 -21.39 12.31 -19.02
C ILE A 32 -22.07 10.94 -19.13
N ALA A 33 -23.38 10.97 -19.42
CA ALA A 33 -24.15 9.80 -19.83
C ALA A 33 -23.76 9.39 -21.26
N PHE A 34 -23.24 8.18 -21.44
CA PHE A 34 -22.99 7.61 -22.77
C PHE A 34 -24.24 6.86 -23.27
N GLN A 35 -24.83 7.37 -24.36
CA GLN A 35 -25.82 6.69 -25.19
C GLN A 35 -25.16 5.50 -25.91
N MET A 36 -25.71 4.31 -25.70
CA MET A 36 -25.38 3.11 -26.47
C MET A 36 -26.19 3.11 -27.78
N THR A 37 -25.51 3.12 -28.93
CA THR A 37 -26.07 2.70 -30.21
C THR A 37 -25.47 1.34 -30.58
N ALA A 38 -26.35 0.37 -30.81
CA ALA A 38 -26.02 -0.96 -31.26
C ALA A 38 -25.81 -0.97 -32.78
N SER A 39 -24.78 -1.69 -33.25
CA SER A 39 -24.80 -2.28 -34.59
C SER A 39 -24.26 -3.70 -34.55
N SER A 40 -25.05 -4.58 -35.15
CA SER A 40 -24.80 -6.00 -35.39
C SER A 40 -24.00 -6.18 -36.68
N ALA A 41 -23.06 -7.13 -36.71
CA ALA A 41 -22.88 -8.05 -37.84
C ALA A 41 -21.91 -9.19 -37.49
N THR A 42 -22.23 -10.35 -38.03
CA THR A 42 -21.72 -11.71 -37.85
C THR A 42 -20.50 -12.02 -38.73
N ASN A 43 -19.66 -12.97 -38.32
CA ASN A 43 -19.45 -14.22 -39.08
C ASN A 43 -18.48 -15.20 -38.39
N GLU A 44 -18.85 -16.47 -38.51
CA GLU A 44 -18.19 -17.68 -38.07
C GLU A 44 -17.01 -18.07 -38.99
N SER A 45 -16.06 -18.85 -38.47
CA SER A 45 -15.64 -20.13 -39.08
C SER A 45 -14.69 -20.91 -38.17
N GLU A 46 -15.00 -22.20 -38.05
CA GLU A 46 -14.33 -23.23 -37.26
C GLU A 46 -13.17 -23.93 -38.04
N VAL A 47 -12.62 -24.96 -37.37
CA VAL A 47 -11.77 -26.10 -37.82
C VAL A 47 -10.28 -25.88 -37.53
N GLY A 48 -9.52 -26.75 -36.86
CA GLY A 48 -9.66 -28.13 -36.36
C GLY A 48 -8.27 -28.58 -35.78
N PRO A 49 -8.15 -29.75 -35.12
CA PRO A 49 -7.19 -29.97 -34.01
C PRO A 49 -5.82 -30.62 -34.38
N PRO A 50 -4.88 -30.76 -33.42
CA PRO A 50 -3.44 -30.94 -33.64
C PRO A 50 -2.89 -32.36 -33.37
N ALA A 51 -1.58 -32.56 -33.58
CA ALA A 51 -0.83 -33.81 -33.38
C ALA A 51 0.61 -33.51 -32.83
N PRO A 52 1.33 -34.47 -32.20
CA PRO A 52 1.81 -34.26 -30.82
C PRO A 52 3.34 -34.45 -30.55
N GLU A 53 3.68 -34.13 -29.28
CA GLU A 53 4.63 -34.82 -28.36
C GLU A 53 6.12 -34.42 -28.27
N ALA A 54 6.53 -34.02 -27.05
CA ALA A 54 7.79 -34.42 -26.41
C ALA A 54 7.68 -34.26 -24.87
N ALA A 55 7.84 -35.36 -24.15
CA ALA A 55 7.63 -35.50 -22.71
C ALA A 55 8.76 -34.90 -21.84
N ARG A 56 8.37 -34.17 -20.77
CA ARG A 56 9.21 -33.89 -19.59
C ARG A 56 8.41 -34.22 -18.33
N LEU A 57 9.05 -34.95 -17.41
CA LEU A 57 8.49 -35.51 -16.18
C LEU A 57 7.65 -34.51 -15.38
N ARG A 58 6.40 -34.87 -15.06
CA ARG A 58 5.55 -34.19 -14.07
C ARG A 58 5.28 -35.13 -12.89
N LEU A 59 5.50 -34.62 -11.68
CA LEU A 59 5.02 -35.19 -10.41
C LEU A 59 3.48 -35.09 -10.33
N PRO A 60 2.82 -35.97 -9.54
CA PRO A 60 1.46 -36.41 -9.83
C PRO A 60 0.40 -35.34 -9.56
N THR A 61 -0.38 -35.04 -10.60
CA THR A 61 -1.61 -34.25 -10.51
C THR A 61 -2.77 -35.11 -10.03
N THR A 62 -3.45 -34.60 -9.01
CA THR A 62 -4.66 -35.14 -8.39
C THR A 62 -5.82 -35.30 -9.36
N SER A 63 -6.58 -36.35 -9.11
CA SER A 63 -7.76 -36.86 -9.81
C SER A 63 -8.89 -35.85 -10.06
N GLN A 64 -9.49 -35.93 -11.24
CA GLN A 64 -10.85 -35.43 -11.53
C GLN A 64 -11.90 -36.24 -10.74
N VAL A 65 -12.68 -35.58 -9.87
CA VAL A 65 -14.06 -35.94 -9.49
C VAL A 65 -14.77 -34.68 -8.98
N ASP A 66 -16.06 -34.53 -9.34
CA ASP A 66 -17.12 -33.59 -8.92
C ASP A 66 -16.82 -32.41 -7.99
N GLY A 67 -17.41 -31.27 -8.32
CA GLY A 67 -17.42 -30.06 -7.51
C GLY A 67 -18.04 -30.29 -6.13
N THR A 68 -17.20 -30.52 -5.12
CA THR A 68 -17.36 -30.17 -3.70
C THR A 68 -16.20 -30.77 -2.89
N HIS A 69 -15.05 -30.08 -2.85
CA HIS A 69 -14.14 -30.09 -1.69
C HIS A 69 -13.12 -28.94 -1.87
N LEU A 70 -13.34 -27.83 -1.17
CA LEU A 70 -12.27 -26.84 -0.94
C LEU A 70 -11.27 -27.49 0.01
N GLY A 71 -10.03 -27.70 -0.44
CA GLY A 71 -8.92 -27.95 0.47
C GLY A 71 -8.69 -26.74 1.39
N TYR A 72 -7.75 -26.86 2.31
CA TYR A 72 -7.36 -25.76 3.19
C TYR A 72 -5.96 -25.26 2.81
N LEU A 73 -5.83 -23.94 2.62
CA LEU A 73 -4.56 -23.24 2.40
C LEU A 73 -3.69 -23.36 3.65
N ILE A 74 -4.32 -23.11 4.80
CA ILE A 74 -3.79 -23.32 6.14
C ILE A 74 -4.69 -24.36 6.80
N ASP A 75 -4.14 -25.51 7.17
CA ASP A 75 -4.83 -26.56 7.93
C ASP A 75 -4.04 -26.90 9.18
N THR A 76 -4.39 -26.23 10.27
CA THR A 76 -3.80 -26.46 11.58
C THR A 76 -4.91 -26.70 12.60
N PRO A 77 -4.63 -27.33 13.76
CA PRO A 77 -5.65 -27.57 14.78
C PRO A 77 -6.40 -26.31 15.24
N SER A 78 -5.75 -25.15 15.16
CA SER A 78 -6.24 -23.86 15.67
C SER A 78 -6.51 -22.81 14.60
N CYS A 79 -6.30 -23.12 13.32
CA CYS A 79 -6.56 -22.22 12.20
C CYS A 79 -6.83 -22.99 10.91
N ARG A 80 -7.96 -22.70 10.27
CA ARG A 80 -8.31 -23.23 8.95
C ARG A 80 -8.68 -22.11 7.99
N MET A 81 -7.89 -21.94 6.93
CA MET A 81 -8.17 -20.99 5.85
C MET A 81 -8.46 -21.78 4.58
N PRO A 82 -9.59 -21.58 3.90
CA PRO A 82 -9.91 -22.32 2.69
C PRO A 82 -8.94 -21.97 1.55
N ASP A 83 -8.54 -22.97 0.77
CA ASP A 83 -7.91 -22.75 -0.53
C ASP A 83 -8.99 -22.76 -1.60
N TYR A 84 -9.14 -21.65 -2.32
CA TYR A 84 -10.18 -21.47 -3.33
C TYR A 84 -9.60 -20.91 -4.63
N ASP A 85 -10.33 -21.16 -5.70
CA ASP A 85 -10.00 -20.65 -7.03
C ASP A 85 -10.11 -19.11 -7.04
N PRO A 86 -9.06 -18.38 -7.46
CA PRO A 86 -9.16 -16.93 -7.67
C PRO A 86 -10.33 -16.53 -8.58
N TYR A 87 -10.80 -17.42 -9.45
CA TYR A 87 -11.92 -17.23 -10.39
C TYR A 87 -13.22 -17.91 -9.96
N ASP A 88 -13.39 -18.19 -8.65
CA ASP A 88 -14.63 -18.72 -8.08
C ASP A 88 -15.88 -17.99 -8.61
N VAL A 89 -16.98 -18.73 -8.80
CA VAL A 89 -18.22 -18.20 -9.39
C VAL A 89 -18.77 -16.97 -8.67
N SER A 90 -18.54 -16.86 -7.35
CA SER A 90 -18.95 -15.71 -6.55
C SER A 90 -18.10 -14.45 -6.83
N ILE A 91 -16.86 -14.62 -7.28
CA ILE A 91 -15.89 -13.56 -7.58
C ILE A 91 -15.86 -13.22 -9.07
N LYS A 92 -16.01 -14.21 -9.96
CA LYS A 92 -15.84 -14.09 -11.42
C LYS A 92 -16.64 -12.94 -12.04
N LYS A 93 -17.85 -12.67 -11.53
CA LYS A 93 -18.72 -11.57 -11.98
C LYS A 93 -18.15 -10.17 -11.75
N PHE A 94 -17.18 -10.02 -10.85
CA PHE A 94 -16.49 -8.75 -10.58
C PHE A 94 -15.20 -8.59 -11.39
N ILE A 95 -14.74 -9.65 -12.06
CA ILE A 95 -13.54 -9.62 -12.90
C ILE A 95 -13.93 -9.04 -14.25
N LYS A 96 -13.67 -7.74 -14.42
CA LYS A 96 -13.90 -7.02 -15.67
C LYS A 96 -12.63 -7.04 -16.53
N LYS A 97 -12.79 -6.76 -17.83
CA LYS A 97 -11.66 -6.55 -18.73
C LYS A 97 -10.79 -5.42 -18.17
N PRO A 98 -9.50 -5.65 -17.88
CA PRO A 98 -8.63 -4.59 -17.39
C PRO A 98 -8.52 -3.45 -18.40
N PHE A 99 -8.39 -2.23 -17.90
CA PHE A 99 -8.05 -1.10 -18.74
C PHE A 99 -6.56 -1.19 -19.14
N LYS A 100 -6.20 -0.57 -20.26
CA LYS A 100 -4.80 -0.47 -20.69
C LYS A 100 -4.28 0.90 -20.31
N MET A 101 -3.27 0.96 -19.42
CA MET A 101 -2.52 2.18 -19.17
C MET A 101 -1.21 2.15 -19.95
N VAL A 102 -0.92 3.22 -20.67
CA VAL A 102 0.35 3.36 -21.41
C VAL A 102 0.87 4.78 -21.21
N CYS A 103 1.94 4.91 -20.43
CA CYS A 103 2.60 6.19 -20.16
C CYS A 103 3.54 6.64 -21.30
N ASN A 104 3.98 5.69 -22.12
CA ASN A 104 4.89 5.93 -23.25
C ASN A 104 4.37 5.26 -24.53
N PRO A 105 3.28 5.78 -25.12
CA PRO A 105 2.64 5.14 -26.29
C PRO A 105 3.54 5.09 -27.52
N GLU A 106 4.48 6.01 -27.63
CA GLU A 106 5.44 6.12 -28.75
C GLU A 106 6.75 5.37 -28.49
N ASN A 107 6.90 4.73 -27.31
CA ASN A 107 8.11 4.01 -26.90
C ASN A 107 9.38 4.88 -27.00
N LEU A 108 9.28 6.15 -26.60
CA LEU A 108 10.37 7.12 -26.60
C LEU A 108 11.34 6.83 -25.46
N SER A 109 12.63 7.02 -25.72
CA SER A 109 13.61 7.11 -24.63
C SER A 109 13.46 8.46 -23.90
N PRO A 110 13.77 8.55 -22.60
CA PRO A 110 13.82 9.83 -21.91
C PRO A 110 14.77 10.81 -22.61
N PHE A 111 14.32 12.06 -22.79
CA PHE A 111 15.13 13.13 -23.38
C PHE A 111 16.29 13.57 -22.48
N THR A 112 16.19 13.30 -21.19
CA THR A 112 17.21 13.62 -20.19
C THR A 112 17.52 12.38 -19.38
N PHE A 113 18.78 12.20 -19.00
CA PHE A 113 19.24 11.09 -18.17
C PHE A 113 20.34 11.54 -17.20
N THR A 114 20.66 10.70 -16.23
CA THR A 114 21.69 10.96 -15.22
C THR A 114 22.98 10.21 -15.54
N GLU A 115 24.12 10.88 -15.46
CA GLU A 115 25.44 10.25 -15.40
C GLU A 115 26.17 10.75 -14.15
N GLY A 116 26.34 9.86 -13.16
CA GLY A 116 26.72 10.28 -11.81
C GLY A 116 25.71 11.30 -11.27
N PHE A 117 26.21 12.43 -10.77
CA PHE A 117 25.41 13.55 -10.27
C PHE A 117 25.13 14.63 -11.33
N ARG A 118 25.23 14.28 -12.62
CA ARG A 118 25.02 15.22 -13.72
C ARG A 118 23.79 14.85 -14.54
N ILE A 119 23.04 15.86 -14.95
CA ILE A 119 21.99 15.75 -15.96
C ILE A 119 22.62 15.94 -17.34
N LYS A 120 22.32 15.00 -18.24
CA LYS A 120 22.68 15.03 -19.66
C LYS A 120 21.46 14.95 -20.55
N ILE A 121 21.62 15.41 -21.79
CA ILE A 121 20.62 15.30 -22.85
C ILE A 121 20.87 14.02 -23.64
N ASN A 122 19.79 13.31 -23.97
CA ASN A 122 19.83 12.22 -24.93
C ASN A 122 19.85 12.79 -26.35
N GLU A 123 21.02 12.74 -26.98
CA GLU A 123 21.27 13.31 -28.31
C GLU A 123 20.90 12.36 -29.47
N ASP A 124 20.08 11.32 -29.22
CA ASP A 124 19.57 10.44 -30.28
C ASP A 124 18.89 11.28 -31.40
N PRO A 125 19.39 11.22 -32.65
CA PRO A 125 18.82 11.96 -33.77
C PRO A 125 17.32 11.74 -33.97
N LYS A 126 16.80 10.54 -33.66
CA LYS A 126 15.37 10.25 -33.76
C LYS A 126 14.56 11.02 -32.72
N LEU A 127 15.11 11.15 -31.51
CA LEU A 127 14.45 11.85 -30.42
C LEU A 127 14.48 13.36 -30.66
N MET A 128 15.61 13.89 -31.14
CA MET A 128 15.74 15.28 -31.56
C MET A 128 14.76 15.64 -32.68
N ALA A 129 14.62 14.76 -33.68
CA ALA A 129 13.66 14.93 -34.77
C ALA A 129 12.20 14.87 -34.27
N HIS A 130 11.88 13.96 -33.34
CA HIS A 130 10.54 13.85 -32.75
C HIS A 130 10.11 15.16 -32.07
N TYR A 131 11.02 15.82 -31.35
CA TYR A 131 10.75 17.10 -30.69
C TYR A 131 10.99 18.33 -31.57
N ASP A 132 11.36 18.15 -32.86
CA ASP A 132 11.69 19.23 -33.80
C ASP A 132 12.76 20.20 -33.23
N VAL A 133 13.84 19.65 -32.69
CA VAL A 133 14.95 20.43 -32.10
C VAL A 133 16.31 19.96 -32.62
N THR A 134 17.29 20.87 -32.57
CA THR A 134 18.72 20.63 -32.80
C THR A 134 19.49 21.04 -31.55
N LEU A 135 20.74 20.61 -31.41
CA LEU A 135 21.57 21.01 -30.26
C LEU A 135 21.71 22.53 -30.11
N ASP A 136 21.79 23.27 -31.22
CA ASP A 136 21.91 24.74 -31.21
C ASP A 136 20.60 25.45 -30.83
N SER A 137 19.45 24.85 -31.14
CA SER A 137 18.13 25.39 -30.81
C SER A 137 17.61 24.89 -29.46
N LEU A 138 18.31 23.93 -28.84
CA LEU A 138 17.94 23.31 -27.59
C LEU A 138 18.43 24.11 -26.38
N SER A 139 17.53 24.30 -25.42
CA SER A 139 17.85 24.89 -24.13
C SER A 139 17.08 24.17 -23.03
N CYS A 140 17.80 23.58 -22.07
CA CYS A 140 17.22 22.92 -20.92
C CYS A 140 17.64 23.61 -19.62
N CYS A 141 16.66 23.94 -18.80
CA CYS A 141 16.87 24.45 -17.45
C CYS A 141 16.78 23.32 -16.45
N VAL A 142 17.86 23.12 -15.68
CA VAL A 142 17.90 22.21 -14.53
C VAL A 142 17.66 23.03 -13.26
N HIS A 143 16.65 22.64 -12.49
CA HIS A 143 16.26 23.26 -11.23
C HIS A 143 16.44 22.25 -10.11
N GLU A 144 17.37 22.51 -9.21
CA GLU A 144 17.61 21.68 -8.03
C GLU A 144 16.43 21.75 -7.06
N ILE A 145 16.05 20.63 -6.48
CA ILE A 145 14.89 20.49 -5.59
C ILE A 145 15.40 20.35 -4.16
N THR A 146 14.94 21.23 -3.27
CA THR A 146 15.31 21.18 -1.86
C THR A 146 14.08 21.23 -0.97
N ARG A 147 13.98 20.32 0.00
CA ARG A 147 12.95 20.38 1.04
C ARG A 147 13.10 21.65 1.87
N THR A 148 11.99 22.32 2.16
CA THR A 148 12.02 23.48 3.05
C THR A 148 12.17 23.02 4.49
N THR A 149 13.36 23.23 5.07
CA THR A 149 13.63 22.83 6.45
C THR A 149 12.92 23.76 7.43
N GLN A 150 12.30 23.16 8.45
CA GLN A 150 11.64 23.85 9.56
C GLN A 150 12.16 23.27 10.88
N SER A 151 11.92 23.94 12.00
CA SER A 151 12.40 23.46 13.31
C SER A 151 11.26 22.92 14.15
N PHE A 152 11.53 22.03 15.10
CA PHE A 152 10.51 21.56 16.04
C PHE A 152 9.86 22.67 16.87
N LYS A 153 10.54 23.80 17.06
CA LYS A 153 10.00 24.99 17.75
C LYS A 153 9.09 25.84 16.87
N LYS A 154 9.23 25.73 15.55
CA LYS A 154 8.52 26.56 14.56
C LYS A 154 8.36 25.76 13.26
N PHE A 155 7.20 25.11 13.13
CA PHE A 155 6.74 24.46 11.91
C PHE A 155 5.24 24.70 11.71
N ASP A 156 4.77 24.61 10.48
CA ASP A 156 3.34 24.64 10.14
C ASP A 156 2.78 23.26 9.77
N ALA A 157 1.46 23.15 9.67
CA ALA A 157 0.77 21.88 9.41
C ALA A 157 1.13 21.24 8.04
N ASP A 158 1.58 22.05 7.08
CA ASP A 158 1.99 21.61 5.75
C ASP A 158 3.51 21.42 5.63
N CYS A 159 4.22 21.30 6.76
CA CYS A 159 5.68 21.39 6.75
C CYS A 159 6.34 20.39 5.82
N ASP A 160 5.76 19.19 5.70
CA ASP A 160 6.29 18.12 4.86
C ASP A 160 5.83 18.17 3.39
N ASN A 161 5.03 19.17 3.02
CA ASN A 161 4.62 19.45 1.65
C ASN A 161 5.45 20.57 1.00
N LYS A 162 6.37 21.18 1.75
CA LYS A 162 7.10 22.38 1.30
C LYS A 162 8.47 22.04 0.72
N TYR A 163 8.67 22.48 -0.51
CA TYR A 163 9.95 22.38 -1.21
C TYR A 163 10.20 23.66 -2.02
N LYS A 164 11.45 23.86 -2.43
CA LYS A 164 11.89 24.98 -3.27
C LYS A 164 12.65 24.43 -4.46
N THR A 165 12.62 25.17 -5.55
CA THR A 165 13.46 24.94 -6.72
C THR A 165 14.52 26.04 -6.82
N SER A 166 15.73 25.68 -7.25
CA SER A 166 16.80 26.65 -7.50
C SER A 166 16.55 27.48 -8.77
N LYS A 167 17.43 28.46 -9.01
CA LYS A 167 17.49 29.14 -10.31
C LYS A 167 17.87 28.14 -11.40
N CYS A 168 17.54 28.46 -12.65
CA CYS A 168 17.89 27.60 -13.79
C CYS A 168 19.41 27.46 -13.92
N HIS A 169 19.89 26.21 -13.90
CA HIS A 169 21.22 25.80 -14.33
C HIS A 169 21.09 25.34 -15.79
N LEU A 170 21.63 26.15 -16.70
CA LEU A 170 21.38 26.02 -18.12
C LEU A 170 22.25 24.92 -18.76
N ILE A 171 21.62 24.05 -19.54
CA ILE A 171 22.25 23.12 -20.48
C ILE A 171 22.00 23.61 -21.90
N VAL A 172 23.07 23.87 -22.64
CA VAL A 172 23.08 24.33 -24.05
C VAL A 172 24.27 23.70 -24.78
N ASN A 173 24.16 23.52 -26.10
CA ASN A 173 25.26 23.06 -26.96
C ASN A 173 25.96 21.78 -26.46
N GLY A 174 25.20 20.78 -26.01
CA GLY A 174 25.73 19.50 -25.52
C GLY A 174 26.42 19.56 -24.15
N SER A 175 26.26 20.66 -23.39
CA SER A 175 26.77 20.74 -22.03
C SER A 175 25.99 19.83 -21.07
N SER A 176 26.40 19.78 -19.81
CA SER A 176 25.68 19.06 -18.75
C SER A 176 25.63 19.91 -17.49
N ALA A 177 24.62 19.69 -16.65
CA ALA A 177 24.50 20.38 -15.37
C ALA A 177 24.75 19.40 -14.21
N GLU A 178 25.60 19.80 -13.28
CA GLU A 178 25.76 19.10 -12.01
C GLU A 178 24.61 19.45 -11.07
N VAL A 179 24.19 18.47 -10.28
CA VAL A 179 23.16 18.59 -9.27
C VAL A 179 23.80 18.29 -7.92
N ALA A 180 23.62 19.17 -6.93
CA ALA A 180 24.17 19.00 -5.58
C ALA A 180 23.13 18.49 -4.56
N THR A 181 21.87 18.40 -4.97
CA THR A 181 20.72 17.99 -4.17
C THR A 181 20.12 16.67 -4.66
N ASP A 182 19.33 16.00 -3.82
CA ASP A 182 18.76 14.68 -4.16
C ASP A 182 17.71 14.73 -5.28
N GLY A 183 17.37 15.89 -5.83
CA GLY A 183 16.38 15.97 -6.88
C GLY A 183 16.62 17.12 -7.84
N ALA A 184 16.28 16.92 -9.10
CA ALA A 184 16.32 17.97 -10.11
C ALA A 184 15.09 17.91 -11.01
N PHE A 185 14.51 19.08 -11.29
CA PHE A 185 13.48 19.26 -12.29
C PHE A 185 14.07 19.87 -13.54
N VAL A 186 13.88 19.21 -14.67
CA VAL A 186 14.43 19.60 -15.95
C VAL A 186 13.31 20.05 -16.88
N VAL A 187 13.47 21.24 -17.46
CA VAL A 187 12.51 21.83 -18.40
C VAL A 187 13.25 22.19 -19.68
N CYS A 188 12.88 21.57 -20.79
CA CYS A 188 13.50 21.81 -22.08
C CYS A 188 12.58 22.60 -23.02
N SER A 189 13.16 23.54 -23.75
CA SER A 189 12.48 24.46 -24.66
C SER A 189 13.27 24.68 -25.95
N LYS A 190 12.56 25.06 -27.01
CA LYS A 190 13.15 25.46 -28.30
C LYS A 190 13.44 26.96 -28.29
N ASN A 191 14.63 27.36 -28.73
CA ASN A 191 15.07 28.75 -28.85
C ASN A 191 14.89 29.59 -27.58
N ASN A 192 15.19 29.01 -26.41
CA ASN A 192 15.01 29.64 -25.09
C ASN A 192 13.57 30.07 -24.76
N SER A 193 12.55 29.51 -25.42
CA SER A 193 11.15 29.80 -25.13
C SER A 193 10.65 29.07 -23.88
N ILE A 194 11.11 29.49 -22.70
CA ILE A 194 10.80 28.85 -21.40
C ILE A 194 9.28 28.79 -21.13
N SER A 195 8.49 29.71 -21.72
CA SER A 195 7.02 29.73 -21.56
C SER A 195 6.28 28.62 -22.31
N LYS A 196 6.95 27.91 -23.22
CA LYS A 196 6.38 26.78 -23.99
C LYS A 196 7.37 25.61 -24.00
N PRO A 197 7.58 24.94 -22.86
CA PRO A 197 8.47 23.79 -22.82
C PRO A 197 7.85 22.63 -23.59
N PHE A 198 8.67 21.92 -24.36
CA PHE A 198 8.24 20.72 -25.08
C PHE A 198 8.48 19.44 -24.27
N TYR A 199 9.38 19.49 -23.27
CA TYR A 199 9.73 18.36 -22.43
C TYR A 199 9.98 18.80 -20.99
N LYS A 200 9.52 17.96 -20.07
CA LYS A 200 9.73 18.08 -18.63
C LYS A 200 10.08 16.71 -18.07
N ASN A 201 11.00 16.66 -17.11
CA ASN A 201 11.25 15.45 -16.34
C ASN A 201 11.77 15.79 -14.95
N VAL A 202 11.60 14.87 -14.01
CA VAL A 202 12.18 14.98 -12.67
C VAL A 202 13.14 13.81 -12.46
N HIS A 203 14.32 14.10 -11.90
CA HIS A 203 15.33 13.12 -11.54
C HIS A 203 15.57 13.11 -10.03
N TYR A 204 15.87 11.95 -9.47
CA TYR A 204 16.26 11.77 -8.06
C TYR A 204 17.73 11.30 -7.99
N PHE A 205 18.48 11.65 -6.94
CA PHE A 205 19.90 11.32 -6.78
C PHE A 205 20.21 10.81 -5.37
N PHE A 206 21.21 9.94 -5.27
CA PHE A 206 21.71 9.39 -4.00
C PHE A 206 23.10 9.97 -3.68
N HIS A 207 23.13 11.20 -3.13
CA HIS A 207 24.37 11.85 -2.73
C HIS A 207 24.97 11.22 -1.47
N THR A 208 26.04 10.43 -1.63
CA THR A 208 26.68 9.68 -0.55
C THR A 208 27.36 10.53 0.51
N GLU A 209 27.71 11.79 0.22
CA GLU A 209 28.31 12.72 1.20
C GLU A 209 27.44 12.88 2.46
N LYS A 210 26.12 12.76 2.33
CA LYS A 210 25.16 12.82 3.45
C LYS A 210 25.34 11.71 4.48
N ILE A 211 25.91 10.59 4.07
CA ILE A 211 26.07 9.38 4.86
C ILE A 211 27.53 8.93 4.93
N ARG A 212 28.48 9.84 4.66
CA ARG A 212 29.92 9.53 4.65
C ARG A 212 30.39 8.86 5.94
N ASP A 213 29.84 9.27 7.08
CA ASP A 213 30.18 8.73 8.39
C ASP A 213 29.71 7.26 8.53
N LYS A 214 28.55 6.92 7.95
CA LYS A 214 28.04 5.54 7.90
C LYS A 214 28.88 4.66 6.98
N ILE A 215 29.31 5.19 5.84
CA ILE A 215 30.21 4.50 4.90
C ILE A 215 31.56 4.23 5.57
N ALA A 216 32.15 5.23 6.24
CA ALA A 216 33.40 5.06 6.98
C ALA A 216 33.28 4.00 8.07
N ALA A 217 32.24 4.06 8.89
CA ALA A 217 31.99 3.05 9.93
C ALA A 217 31.74 1.65 9.36
N HIS A 218 31.09 1.53 8.20
CA HIS A 218 30.91 0.23 7.55
C HIS A 218 32.23 -0.34 7.04
N LYS A 219 33.11 0.50 6.47
CA LYS A 219 34.44 0.09 6.04
C LYS A 219 35.27 -0.45 7.21
N GLU A 220 35.21 0.19 8.38
CA GLU A 220 35.88 -0.31 9.60
C GLU A 220 35.35 -1.68 10.03
N ARG A 221 34.04 -1.94 9.94
CA ARG A 221 33.43 -3.26 10.23
C ARG A 221 33.84 -4.35 9.24
N LEU A 222 33.99 -4.00 7.97
CA LEU A 222 34.51 -4.91 6.95
C LEU A 222 35.93 -5.36 7.28
N GLU A 223 36.76 -4.43 7.75
CA GLU A 223 38.15 -4.71 8.16
C GLU A 223 38.22 -5.58 9.43
N SER A 224 37.23 -5.51 10.34
CA SER A 224 37.15 -6.35 11.54
C SER A 224 36.62 -7.77 11.29
N SER A 225 36.34 -8.15 10.04
CA SER A 225 35.78 -9.46 9.65
C SER A 225 34.45 -9.81 10.35
N GLU A 226 33.67 -8.79 10.69
CA GLU A 226 32.30 -9.00 11.18
C GLU A 226 31.40 -9.56 10.07
N ALA A 227 30.42 -10.39 10.46
CA ALA A 227 29.43 -10.91 9.51
C ALA A 227 28.67 -9.76 8.86
N LEU A 228 28.60 -9.76 7.52
CA LEU A 228 28.04 -8.62 6.81
C LEU A 228 26.51 -8.56 6.91
N PRO A 229 25.95 -7.40 7.27
CA PRO A 229 24.51 -7.20 7.22
C PRO A 229 23.99 -7.25 5.78
N LEU A 230 22.87 -7.94 5.57
CA LEU A 230 22.15 -7.90 4.29
C LEU A 230 21.42 -6.55 4.14
N ASN A 231 21.27 -6.11 2.90
CA ASN A 231 20.29 -5.09 2.56
C ASN A 231 18.88 -5.63 2.86
N PHE A 232 17.98 -4.74 3.27
CA PHE A 232 16.59 -5.08 3.50
C PHE A 232 15.65 -4.07 2.85
N ILE A 233 14.88 -4.53 1.86
CA ILE A 233 13.99 -3.68 1.08
C ILE A 233 12.55 -4.12 1.32
N LEU A 234 11.71 -3.19 1.78
CA LEU A 234 10.26 -3.33 1.83
C LEU A 234 9.68 -2.68 0.57
N MET A 235 9.12 -3.51 -0.31
CA MET A 235 8.41 -3.10 -1.51
C MET A 235 6.93 -3.43 -1.30
N GLY A 236 6.16 -2.42 -0.93
CA GLY A 236 4.74 -2.55 -0.62
C GLY A 236 3.81 -2.12 -1.74
N ILE A 237 2.72 -2.84 -1.93
CA ILE A 237 1.59 -2.44 -2.78
C ILE A 237 0.31 -2.42 -1.94
N ASP A 238 -0.41 -1.30 -1.97
CA ASP A 238 -1.65 -1.10 -1.24
C ASP A 238 -2.78 -2.05 -1.74
N SER A 239 -3.68 -2.45 -0.84
CA SER A 239 -5.02 -2.98 -1.18
C SER A 239 -5.02 -4.24 -2.06
N THR A 240 -3.98 -5.06 -1.97
CA THR A 240 -3.78 -6.22 -2.85
C THR A 240 -3.78 -7.54 -2.06
N SER A 241 -4.85 -8.32 -2.21
CA SER A 241 -4.91 -9.67 -1.65
C SER A 241 -4.02 -10.65 -2.40
N ARG A 242 -3.65 -11.77 -1.77
CA ARG A 242 -2.94 -12.86 -2.47
C ARG A 242 -3.70 -13.37 -3.71
N GLN A 243 -5.02 -13.43 -3.63
CA GLN A 243 -5.84 -13.83 -4.79
C GLN A 243 -5.95 -12.72 -5.84
N ASN A 244 -5.92 -11.44 -5.44
CA ASN A 244 -5.83 -10.34 -6.38
C ASN A 244 -4.52 -10.39 -7.17
N LEU A 245 -3.40 -10.63 -6.48
CA LEU A 245 -2.09 -10.83 -7.11
C LEU A 245 -2.16 -11.98 -8.13
N ARG A 246 -2.74 -13.13 -7.78
CA ARG A 246 -2.92 -14.26 -8.72
C ARG A 246 -3.79 -13.94 -9.93
N ARG A 247 -4.78 -13.06 -9.80
CA ARG A 247 -5.69 -12.69 -10.90
C ARG A 247 -5.13 -11.63 -11.83
N PHE A 248 -4.46 -10.62 -11.28
CA PHE A 248 -4.09 -9.42 -12.03
C PHE A 248 -2.58 -9.22 -12.16
N PHE A 249 -1.77 -10.03 -11.49
CA PHE A 249 -0.33 -10.14 -11.70
C PHE A 249 0.09 -11.60 -11.99
N PRO A 250 -0.59 -12.32 -12.92
CA PRO A 250 -0.34 -13.73 -13.12
C PRO A 250 1.10 -14.05 -13.58
N GLU A 251 1.72 -13.21 -14.41
CA GLU A 251 3.09 -13.44 -14.87
C GLU A 251 4.10 -13.22 -13.72
N THR A 252 3.92 -12.15 -12.94
CA THR A 252 4.69 -11.86 -11.72
C THR A 252 4.54 -12.96 -10.67
N PHE A 253 3.30 -13.39 -10.38
CA PHE A 253 3.03 -14.44 -9.40
C PHE A 253 3.70 -15.75 -9.81
N LYS A 254 3.66 -16.09 -11.11
CA LYS A 254 4.37 -17.25 -11.65
C LYS A 254 5.88 -17.12 -11.46
N PHE A 255 6.47 -15.99 -11.81
CA PHE A 255 7.92 -15.75 -11.64
C PHE A 255 8.35 -15.95 -10.19
N LEU A 256 7.61 -15.36 -9.24
CA LEU A 256 7.88 -15.51 -7.80
C LEU A 256 7.73 -16.97 -7.33
N SER A 257 6.73 -17.69 -7.85
CA SER A 257 6.47 -19.08 -7.48
C SER A 257 7.52 -20.05 -8.03
N ASP A 258 8.17 -19.71 -9.15
CA ASP A 258 9.16 -20.55 -9.80
C ASP A 258 10.58 -20.37 -9.19
N ASP A 259 10.85 -19.29 -8.44
CA ASP A 259 12.14 -19.08 -7.76
C ASP A 259 12.20 -19.86 -6.43
N PRO A 260 13.08 -20.87 -6.29
CA PRO A 260 13.21 -21.65 -5.05
C PRO A 260 13.75 -20.86 -3.85
N SER A 261 14.22 -19.63 -4.06
CA SER A 261 14.71 -18.73 -3.01
C SER A 261 13.68 -17.64 -2.65
N THR A 262 12.44 -17.83 -3.11
CA THR A 262 11.29 -16.98 -2.83
C THR A 262 10.25 -17.75 -2.01
N LEU A 263 9.71 -17.12 -0.96
CA LEU A 263 8.77 -17.74 -0.02
C LEU A 263 7.47 -16.93 0.07
N ASP A 264 6.34 -17.60 -0.09
CA ASP A 264 4.97 -17.05 -0.04
C ASP A 264 4.31 -17.40 1.29
N PHE A 265 4.07 -16.40 2.15
CA PHE A 265 3.45 -16.57 3.47
C PHE A 265 1.93 -16.56 3.35
N MET A 266 1.39 -17.69 2.88
CA MET A 266 0.00 -17.86 2.48
C MET A 266 -1.03 -17.64 3.60
N GLY A 267 -0.61 -17.78 4.86
CA GLY A 267 -1.45 -17.61 6.05
C GLY A 267 -1.31 -16.24 6.72
N TYR A 268 -0.67 -15.27 6.06
CA TYR A 268 -0.53 -13.92 6.59
C TYR A 268 -1.89 -13.20 6.65
N ASN A 269 -2.27 -12.78 7.85
CA ASN A 269 -3.56 -12.16 8.14
C ASN A 269 -3.35 -10.76 8.70
N LYS A 270 -4.06 -9.78 8.14
CA LYS A 270 -4.04 -8.40 8.62
C LYS A 270 -4.57 -8.27 10.06
N VAL A 271 -4.22 -7.20 10.76
CA VAL A 271 -4.65 -6.98 12.16
C VAL A 271 -5.72 -5.90 12.31
N ALA A 272 -5.98 -5.11 11.27
CA ALA A 272 -6.94 -4.00 11.35
C ALA A 272 -7.53 -3.59 9.98
N ASP A 273 -8.28 -2.48 9.93
CA ASP A 273 -9.15 -2.12 8.80
C ASP A 273 -8.44 -1.57 7.55
N ASN A 274 -7.45 -0.68 7.70
CA ASN A 274 -6.81 0.06 6.59
C ASN A 274 -5.28 0.00 6.63
N THR A 275 -4.63 0.61 5.65
CA THR A 275 -3.17 0.71 5.49
C THR A 275 -2.47 1.21 6.74
N ASP A 276 -2.96 2.28 7.34
CA ASP A 276 -2.30 2.93 8.46
C ASP A 276 -2.09 2.01 9.64
N VAL A 277 -3.13 1.27 10.01
CA VAL A 277 -3.15 0.37 11.17
C VAL A 277 -2.66 -1.04 10.86
N ASN A 278 -2.32 -1.34 9.61
CA ASN A 278 -1.68 -2.60 9.20
C ASN A 278 -0.18 -2.43 8.90
N VAL A 279 0.21 -1.35 8.23
CA VAL A 279 1.63 -1.05 7.95
C VAL A 279 2.36 -0.56 9.19
N SER A 280 1.75 0.34 9.98
CA SER A 280 2.42 0.91 11.16
C SER A 280 2.82 -0.14 12.21
N PRO A 281 2.05 -1.21 12.48
CA PRO A 281 2.53 -2.33 13.28
C PRO A 281 3.78 -3.03 12.73
N VAL A 282 3.94 -3.14 11.41
CA VAL A 282 5.14 -3.70 10.78
C VAL A 282 6.33 -2.77 10.98
N ILE A 283 6.16 -1.46 10.79
CA ILE A 283 7.29 -0.52 10.77
C ILE A 283 7.54 0.19 12.11
N MET A 284 6.63 0.15 13.07
CA MET A 284 6.82 0.72 14.42
C MET A 284 6.73 -0.32 15.56
N GLY A 285 6.17 -1.50 15.30
CA GLY A 285 5.97 -2.55 16.31
C GLY A 285 4.84 -2.25 17.31
N ASN A 286 4.09 -1.17 17.13
CA ASN A 286 3.00 -0.80 18.03
C ASN A 286 1.72 -1.62 17.77
N ARG A 287 0.85 -1.66 18.77
CA ARG A 287 -0.46 -2.29 18.66
C ARG A 287 -1.36 -1.48 17.72
N ALA A 288 -2.01 -2.14 16.78
CA ALA A 288 -3.02 -1.51 15.93
C ALA A 288 -4.09 -0.79 16.79
N GLU A 289 -4.53 -1.41 17.89
CA GLU A 289 -5.50 -0.81 18.80
C GLU A 289 -5.01 0.49 19.46
N ASP A 290 -3.72 0.61 19.75
CA ASP A 290 -3.15 1.81 20.38
C ASP A 290 -3.01 2.96 19.38
N LEU A 291 -2.78 2.64 18.10
CA LEU A 291 -2.82 3.60 17.00
C LEU A 291 -4.25 4.12 16.78
N MET A 292 -5.23 3.21 16.68
CA MET A 292 -6.66 3.57 16.51
C MET A 292 -7.21 4.38 17.68
N SER A 293 -6.71 4.14 18.90
CA SER A 293 -7.11 4.89 20.10
C SER A 293 -6.21 6.09 20.41
N PHE A 294 -5.28 6.43 19.52
CA PHE A 294 -4.37 7.58 19.62
C PHE A 294 -3.63 7.65 20.96
N LYS A 295 -3.23 6.50 21.50
CA LYS A 295 -2.51 6.40 22.78
C LYS A 295 -1.04 6.78 22.68
N LEU A 296 -0.47 6.77 21.47
CA LEU A 296 0.89 7.21 21.23
C LEU A 296 0.94 8.73 21.10
N ASP A 297 1.78 9.39 21.89
CA ASP A 297 1.95 10.85 21.86
C ASP A 297 2.38 11.37 20.47
N CYS A 298 3.31 10.65 19.82
CA CYS A 298 3.79 10.94 18.47
C CYS A 298 2.75 10.65 17.38
N TYR A 299 1.61 10.07 17.75
CA TYR A 299 0.55 9.59 16.87
C TYR A 299 -0.80 10.18 17.26
N LYS A 300 -0.84 11.40 17.79
CA LYS A 300 -2.09 12.08 18.17
C LYS A 300 -2.73 12.80 16.98
N LYS A 301 -4.06 12.72 16.88
CA LYS A 301 -4.89 13.31 15.81
C LYS A 301 -4.44 14.71 15.40
N GLN A 302 -4.17 14.90 14.09
CA GLN A 302 -4.03 16.17 13.36
C GLN A 302 -3.10 17.25 13.97
N LYS A 303 -2.42 16.95 15.08
CA LYS A 303 -1.63 17.89 15.88
C LYS A 303 -0.23 17.37 16.18
N ALA A 304 0.01 16.06 16.07
CA ALA A 304 1.32 15.48 16.23
C ALA A 304 2.01 15.30 14.87
N ASN A 305 3.30 15.57 14.86
CA ASN A 305 4.21 15.08 13.83
C ASN A 305 4.71 13.68 14.24
N PHE A 306 5.18 12.91 13.26
CA PHE A 306 5.65 11.54 13.48
C PHE A 306 7.14 11.47 13.86
N ASP A 307 7.84 12.60 13.98
CA ASP A 307 9.29 12.63 14.18
C ASP A 307 9.77 11.91 15.44
N SER A 308 8.94 11.77 16.47
CA SER A 308 9.28 11.02 17.69
C SER A 308 8.77 9.57 17.70
N CYS A 309 8.05 9.12 16.67
CA CYS A 309 7.56 7.73 16.62
C CYS A 309 8.69 6.71 16.42
N PRO A 310 8.53 5.48 16.95
CA PRO A 310 9.58 4.47 16.98
C PRO A 310 9.65 3.67 15.66
N PHE A 311 9.85 4.37 14.54
CA PHE A 311 9.99 3.71 13.25
C PHE A 311 11.28 2.90 13.15
N ILE A 312 11.18 1.69 12.61
CA ILE A 312 12.27 0.73 12.47
C ILE A 312 13.42 1.26 11.61
N TRP A 313 13.16 2.15 10.64
CA TRP A 313 14.23 2.80 9.88
C TRP A 313 15.18 3.61 10.78
N LYS A 314 14.72 4.11 11.93
CA LYS A 314 15.62 4.76 12.91
C LYS A 314 16.57 3.76 13.54
N ASN A 315 16.10 2.54 13.82
CA ASN A 315 16.95 1.46 14.33
C ASN A 315 17.98 1.04 13.27
N PHE A 316 17.57 0.86 12.02
CA PHE A 316 18.50 0.59 10.91
C PHE A 316 19.52 1.72 10.72
N SER A 317 19.07 2.98 10.73
CA SER A 317 19.96 4.15 10.66
C SER A 317 20.98 4.16 11.80
N ALA A 318 20.55 3.84 13.03
CA ALA A 318 21.44 3.74 14.20
C ALA A 318 22.44 2.57 14.11
N GLN A 319 22.10 1.49 13.38
CA GLN A 319 23.03 0.41 13.03
C GLN A 319 23.92 0.73 11.82
N GLY A 320 23.87 1.98 11.33
CA GLY A 320 24.73 2.45 10.24
C GLY A 320 24.25 2.08 8.84
N TYR A 321 22.97 1.74 8.67
CA TYR A 321 22.39 1.55 7.34
C TYR A 321 22.10 2.91 6.67
N ALA A 322 22.25 2.97 5.35
CA ALA A 322 21.62 4.00 4.53
C ALA A 322 20.11 3.74 4.47
N THR A 323 19.30 4.76 4.74
CA THR A 323 17.84 4.63 4.83
C THR A 323 17.14 5.39 3.70
N VAL A 324 16.17 4.74 3.06
CA VAL A 324 15.43 5.28 1.90
C VAL A 324 13.92 5.18 2.13
N TYR A 325 13.17 6.23 1.75
CA TYR A 325 11.71 6.26 1.81
C TYR A 325 11.13 6.94 0.57
N SER A 326 10.28 6.21 -0.16
CA SER A 326 9.52 6.72 -1.31
C SER A 326 8.12 6.13 -1.45
N GLU A 327 7.19 6.93 -2.01
CA GLU A 327 5.81 6.51 -2.32
C GLU A 327 5.33 7.14 -3.64
N ASP A 328 4.57 6.39 -4.44
CA ASP A 328 4.05 6.84 -5.74
C ASP A 328 2.81 7.77 -5.67
N ALA A 329 2.24 7.90 -4.48
CA ALA A 329 0.95 8.55 -4.23
C ALA A 329 1.07 9.64 -3.16
N PRO A 330 1.88 10.69 -3.37
CA PRO A 330 2.26 11.62 -2.30
C PRO A 330 1.09 12.42 -1.71
N SER A 331 -0.01 12.58 -2.45
CA SER A 331 -1.25 13.21 -1.98
C SER A 331 -2.05 12.34 -0.98
N MET A 332 -1.91 11.02 -1.09
CA MET A 332 -2.53 10.02 -0.21
C MET A 332 -1.49 9.27 0.65
N GLY A 333 -0.27 9.80 0.76
CA GLY A 333 0.82 9.14 1.47
C GLY A 333 0.44 8.74 2.88
N LEU A 334 0.91 7.58 3.32
CA LEU A 334 0.48 6.91 4.56
C LEU A 334 0.57 7.83 5.80
N TYR A 335 1.65 8.61 5.86
CA TYR A 335 1.96 9.53 6.96
C TYR A 335 1.57 10.98 6.64
N HIS A 336 0.86 11.24 5.54
CA HIS A 336 0.54 12.60 5.06
C HIS A 336 -0.96 12.85 4.87
N PHE A 337 -1.76 11.83 4.55
CA PHE A 337 -3.20 11.99 4.39
C PHE A 337 -3.87 12.43 5.70
N ASN A 338 -4.42 13.65 5.74
CA ASN A 338 -5.00 14.30 6.93
C ASN A 338 -4.05 14.34 8.14
N LYS A 339 -2.73 14.40 7.90
CA LYS A 339 -1.68 14.37 8.92
C LYS A 339 -0.61 15.44 8.60
N ILE A 340 0.14 15.86 9.62
CA ILE A 340 1.24 16.84 9.46
C ILE A 340 2.44 16.23 8.71
N GLY A 341 2.63 14.91 8.81
CA GLY A 341 3.82 14.23 8.31
C GLY A 341 5.01 14.41 9.25
N PHE A 342 6.19 14.62 8.66
CA PHE A 342 7.44 14.76 9.37
C PHE A 342 7.95 16.20 9.29
N VAL A 343 8.44 16.75 10.40
CA VAL A 343 9.07 18.08 10.45
C VAL A 343 10.48 18.01 9.90
N GLN A 344 11.24 16.99 10.27
CA GLN A 344 12.54 16.64 9.69
C GLN A 344 12.42 15.47 8.71
N PRO A 345 13.34 15.30 7.75
CA PRO A 345 13.38 14.10 6.93
C PRO A 345 13.47 12.85 7.82
N PRO A 346 12.59 11.85 7.66
CA PRO A 346 12.57 10.67 8.54
C PRO A 346 13.69 9.66 8.25
N VAL A 347 14.36 9.79 7.10
CA VAL A 347 15.40 8.91 6.56
C VAL A 347 16.47 9.74 5.84
N ASP A 348 17.60 9.12 5.49
CA ASP A 348 18.72 9.78 4.78
C ASP A 348 18.31 10.25 3.38
N PHE A 349 17.58 9.41 2.64
CA PHE A 349 17.11 9.66 1.28
C PHE A 349 15.58 9.65 1.23
N TYR A 350 15.00 10.84 1.33
CA TYR A 350 13.55 11.03 1.39
C TYR A 350 13.00 11.61 0.08
N ALA A 351 12.30 10.78 -0.70
CA ALA A 351 11.87 11.13 -2.07
C ALA A 351 10.67 12.08 -2.15
N ARG A 352 9.99 12.38 -1.04
CA ARG A 352 8.72 13.13 -1.05
C ARG A 352 8.73 14.45 -1.84
N PRO A 353 9.72 15.37 -1.69
CA PRO A 353 9.75 16.60 -2.48
C PRO A 353 9.78 16.36 -3.99
N TYR A 354 10.51 15.32 -4.41
CA TYR A 354 10.62 14.88 -5.80
C TYR A 354 9.29 14.29 -6.30
N MET A 355 8.62 13.46 -5.50
CA MET A 355 7.33 12.87 -5.86
C MET A 355 6.22 13.92 -5.95
N LEU A 356 6.16 14.87 -5.00
CA LEU A 356 5.22 16.00 -5.03
C LEU A 356 5.38 16.86 -6.28
N LEU A 357 6.63 17.16 -6.67
CA LEU A 357 6.88 17.93 -7.88
C LEU A 357 6.56 17.12 -9.15
N SER A 358 6.87 15.83 -9.15
CA SER A 358 6.57 14.93 -10.28
C SER A 358 5.06 14.87 -10.52
N GLU A 359 4.27 14.69 -9.46
CA GLU A 359 2.82 14.72 -9.52
C GLU A 359 2.28 16.04 -10.08
N LYS A 360 2.84 17.17 -9.63
CA LYS A 360 2.42 18.50 -10.07
C LYS A 360 2.77 18.80 -11.53
N GLU A 361 3.99 18.50 -11.95
CA GLU A 361 4.55 19.02 -13.20
C GLU A 361 4.50 18.04 -14.38
N ILE A 362 4.51 16.73 -14.11
CA ILE A 362 4.56 15.68 -15.13
C ILE A 362 3.55 14.54 -14.89
N GLY A 363 2.65 14.69 -13.91
CA GLY A 363 1.57 13.74 -13.61
C GLY A 363 0.50 13.69 -14.68
N HIS A 364 0.21 12.50 -15.22
CA HIS A 364 -0.90 12.26 -16.16
C HIS A 364 -1.20 10.76 -16.35
N PRO A 365 -2.34 10.38 -16.97
CA PRO A 365 -3.59 11.08 -16.75
C PRO A 365 -3.94 11.05 -15.26
N LYS A 366 -4.76 12.02 -14.85
CA LYS A 366 -5.24 12.11 -13.47
C LYS A 366 -6.27 11.01 -13.20
N ASP A 367 -6.05 10.27 -12.12
CA ASP A 367 -7.01 9.38 -11.47
C ASP A 367 -7.83 10.15 -10.42
N VAL A 368 -8.77 9.48 -9.73
CA VAL A 368 -9.58 10.07 -8.66
C VAL A 368 -8.71 10.76 -7.60
N TYR A 369 -7.55 10.19 -7.27
CA TYR A 369 -6.70 10.68 -6.18
C TYR A 369 -5.27 11.04 -6.59
N ASN A 370 -4.66 10.37 -7.57
CA ASN A 370 -3.26 10.60 -8.00
C ASN A 370 -3.13 10.59 -9.53
N HIS A 371 -1.93 10.38 -10.07
CA HIS A 371 -1.68 10.26 -11.50
C HIS A 371 -1.01 8.93 -11.82
N TYR A 372 -1.50 8.25 -12.86
CA TYR A 372 -1.00 6.93 -13.25
C TYR A 372 0.43 6.96 -13.79
N CYS A 373 0.84 8.06 -14.42
CA CYS A 373 2.15 8.25 -15.02
C CYS A 373 2.83 9.51 -14.51
N TYR A 374 4.15 9.44 -14.39
CA TYR A 374 5.04 10.58 -14.24
C TYR A 374 5.94 10.64 -15.47
N GLY A 375 5.65 11.58 -16.37
CA GLY A 375 6.31 11.62 -17.67
C GLY A 375 6.07 10.32 -18.44
N LEU A 376 7.14 9.71 -18.97
CA LEU A 376 7.06 8.51 -19.79
C LEU A 376 6.91 7.20 -18.98
N GLN A 377 6.87 7.25 -17.65
CA GLN A 377 6.86 6.05 -16.80
C GLN A 377 5.58 5.97 -15.98
N ALA A 378 5.14 4.75 -15.63
CA ALA A 378 4.11 4.58 -14.61
C ALA A 378 4.63 5.11 -13.27
N SER A 379 3.78 5.76 -12.47
CA SER A 379 4.16 6.31 -11.16
C SER A 379 4.75 5.24 -10.23
N THR A 380 4.19 4.03 -10.28
CA THR A 380 4.71 2.85 -9.58
C THR A 380 6.09 2.42 -10.10
N GLU A 381 6.36 2.48 -11.42
CA GLU A 381 7.68 2.17 -11.97
C GLU A 381 8.76 3.15 -11.50
N VAL A 382 8.40 4.41 -11.27
CA VAL A 382 9.33 5.40 -10.69
C VAL A 382 9.81 4.95 -9.30
N VAL A 383 8.93 4.38 -8.48
CA VAL A 383 9.30 3.82 -7.16
C VAL A 383 10.17 2.57 -7.32
N TYR A 384 9.85 1.68 -8.27
CA TYR A 384 10.66 0.48 -8.54
C TYR A 384 12.07 0.85 -9.03
N ASP A 385 12.18 1.84 -9.90
CA ASP A 385 13.47 2.36 -10.36
C ASP A 385 14.27 2.96 -9.22
N GLN A 386 13.63 3.62 -8.25
CA GLN A 386 14.31 4.11 -7.06
C GLN A 386 14.87 3.00 -6.17
N ILE A 387 14.22 1.82 -6.10
CA ILE A 387 14.78 0.65 -5.42
C ILE A 387 16.10 0.24 -6.09
N MET A 388 16.08 0.03 -7.41
CA MET A 388 17.29 -0.37 -8.15
C MET A 388 18.39 0.67 -8.01
N ARG A 389 18.05 1.96 -8.16
CA ARG A 389 19.03 3.04 -8.04
C ARG A 389 19.60 3.18 -6.63
N ALA A 390 18.80 2.95 -5.59
CA ALA A 390 19.32 2.92 -4.22
C ALA A 390 20.37 1.83 -4.05
N LEU A 391 20.09 0.62 -4.54
CA LEU A 391 21.04 -0.49 -4.51
C LEU A 391 22.29 -0.16 -5.35
N ASP A 392 22.12 0.20 -6.62
CA ASP A 392 23.23 0.53 -7.54
C ASP A 392 24.18 1.62 -7.01
N ASN A 393 23.69 2.58 -6.22
CA ASN A 393 24.50 3.70 -5.75
C ASN A 393 25.04 3.53 -4.32
N LEU A 394 24.44 2.64 -3.51
CA LEU A 394 24.71 2.58 -2.07
C LEU A 394 25.21 1.21 -1.60
N SER A 395 24.67 0.10 -2.12
CA SER A 395 24.80 -1.22 -1.47
C SER A 395 26.23 -1.78 -1.44
N ASP A 396 27.11 -1.30 -2.32
CA ASP A 396 28.51 -1.71 -2.34
C ASP A 396 29.36 -0.96 -1.29
N GLN A 397 28.83 0.13 -0.73
CA GLN A 397 29.54 1.01 0.22
C GLN A 397 28.97 0.92 1.65
N VAL A 398 27.69 0.60 1.78
CA VAL A 398 26.96 0.60 3.05
C VAL A 398 25.68 -0.23 2.90
N PRO A 399 25.24 -0.98 3.94
CA PRO A 399 23.98 -1.70 3.86
C PRO A 399 22.79 -0.76 3.74
N VAL A 400 21.77 -1.17 2.98
CA VAL A 400 20.60 -0.35 2.64
C VAL A 400 19.35 -0.90 3.33
N PHE A 401 18.63 -0.02 4.02
CA PHE A 401 17.25 -0.26 4.45
C PHE A 401 16.33 0.65 3.63
N GLY A 402 15.35 0.07 2.94
CA GLY A 402 14.44 0.82 2.09
C GLY A 402 12.98 0.54 2.39
N TYR A 403 12.17 1.59 2.54
CA TYR A 403 10.70 1.49 2.58
C TYR A 403 10.11 2.17 1.34
N PHE A 404 9.52 1.37 0.47
CA PHE A 404 8.95 1.79 -0.81
C PHE A 404 7.49 1.37 -0.86
N TRP A 405 6.59 2.30 -1.16
CA TRP A 405 5.15 2.02 -1.18
C TRP A 405 4.52 2.46 -2.49
N SER A 406 3.58 1.68 -3.01
CA SER A 406 2.81 2.02 -4.20
C SER A 406 1.33 1.81 -3.97
N ALA A 407 0.53 2.82 -4.28
CA ALA A 407 -0.92 2.81 -4.06
C ALA A 407 -1.72 3.23 -5.31
N THR A 408 -1.10 3.92 -6.26
CA THR A 408 -1.80 4.59 -7.37
C THR A 408 -2.76 3.68 -8.13
N TYR A 409 -2.31 2.48 -8.50
CA TYR A 409 -3.10 1.57 -9.34
C TYR A 409 -4.01 0.63 -8.56
N THR A 410 -3.76 0.43 -7.26
CA THR A 410 -4.37 -0.67 -6.49
C THR A 410 -5.35 -0.20 -5.42
N HIS A 411 -5.17 1.01 -4.88
CA HIS A 411 -5.97 1.53 -3.75
C HIS A 411 -7.49 1.48 -4.01
N GLY A 412 -7.94 1.84 -5.21
CA GLY A 412 -9.36 1.99 -5.52
C GLY A 412 -10.03 0.76 -6.14
N SER A 413 -9.25 -0.18 -6.69
CA SER A 413 -9.79 -1.20 -7.59
C SER A 413 -8.82 -2.34 -7.83
N ASN A 414 -9.29 -3.55 -7.53
CA ASN A 414 -8.59 -4.80 -7.82
C ASN A 414 -8.17 -4.95 -9.29
N GLN A 415 -9.01 -4.53 -10.25
CA GLN A 415 -8.74 -4.72 -11.68
C GLN A 415 -7.79 -3.67 -12.24
N ASN A 416 -7.64 -2.54 -11.53
CA ASN A 416 -6.77 -1.46 -11.96
C ASN A 416 -5.30 -1.79 -11.75
N ALA A 417 -5.02 -2.84 -10.99
CA ALA A 417 -3.68 -3.35 -10.76
C ALA A 417 -3.11 -4.10 -11.97
N ALA A 418 -3.95 -4.59 -12.90
CA ALA A 418 -3.50 -5.45 -14.01
C ALA A 418 -2.41 -4.85 -14.91
N PRO A 419 -2.41 -3.53 -15.24
CA PRO A 419 -1.33 -2.90 -15.98
C PRO A 419 0.04 -3.01 -15.30
N LEU A 420 0.10 -3.29 -13.99
CA LEU A 420 1.34 -3.42 -13.23
C LEU A 420 1.98 -4.81 -13.30
N ASP A 421 1.35 -5.84 -13.88
CA ASP A 421 1.94 -7.18 -13.95
C ASP A 421 3.31 -7.15 -14.65
N LYS A 422 3.35 -6.69 -15.90
CA LYS A 422 4.60 -6.64 -16.68
C LYS A 422 5.65 -5.69 -16.09
N PRO A 423 5.31 -4.45 -15.67
CA PRO A 423 6.24 -3.61 -14.94
C PRO A 423 6.86 -4.26 -13.70
N THR A 424 6.05 -4.92 -12.87
CA THR A 424 6.53 -5.57 -11.64
C THR A 424 7.41 -6.76 -11.97
N LEU A 425 7.01 -7.59 -12.94
CA LEU A 425 7.83 -8.68 -13.45
C LEU A 425 9.20 -8.19 -13.94
N ARG A 426 9.24 -7.17 -14.80
CA ARG A 426 10.50 -6.62 -15.33
C ARG A 426 11.43 -6.15 -14.21
N PHE A 427 10.88 -5.48 -13.20
CA PHE A 427 11.65 -5.08 -12.02
C PHE A 427 12.25 -6.29 -11.30
N LEU A 428 11.43 -7.31 -11.02
CA LEU A 428 11.88 -8.52 -10.30
C LEU A 428 12.91 -9.33 -11.10
N GLU A 429 12.74 -9.44 -12.43
CA GLU A 429 13.72 -10.04 -13.33
C GLU A 429 15.05 -9.27 -13.28
N LYS A 430 15.00 -7.94 -13.40
CA LYS A 430 16.19 -7.07 -13.32
C LYS A 430 16.89 -7.20 -11.96
N PHE A 431 16.14 -7.17 -10.85
CA PHE A 431 16.67 -7.36 -9.51
C PHE A 431 17.34 -8.74 -9.38
N THR A 432 16.67 -9.80 -9.83
CA THR A 432 17.16 -11.19 -9.71
C THR A 432 18.42 -11.44 -10.54
N GLN A 433 18.54 -10.80 -11.71
CA GLN A 433 19.72 -10.90 -12.57
C GLN A 433 20.88 -10.00 -12.12
N SER A 434 20.61 -9.04 -11.23
CA SER A 434 21.64 -8.12 -10.72
C SER A 434 22.48 -8.73 -9.59
N PRO A 435 23.71 -8.24 -9.36
CA PRO A 435 24.52 -8.65 -8.21
C PRO A 435 23.84 -8.42 -6.86
N HIS A 436 22.92 -7.45 -6.78
CA HIS A 436 22.18 -7.11 -5.55
C HIS A 436 21.35 -8.26 -4.99
N ARG A 437 20.95 -9.21 -5.85
CA ARG A 437 20.23 -10.43 -5.46
C ARG A 437 20.98 -11.23 -4.39
N ASN A 438 22.31 -11.19 -4.42
CA ASN A 438 23.15 -11.94 -3.49
C ASN A 438 23.35 -11.25 -2.14
N ASN A 439 22.95 -9.99 -1.97
CA ASN A 439 23.16 -9.27 -0.70
C ASN A 439 21.88 -8.57 -0.21
N THR A 440 20.70 -8.99 -0.67
CA THR A 440 19.44 -8.31 -0.37
C THR A 440 18.34 -9.31 -0.06
N ILE A 441 17.67 -9.11 1.08
CA ILE A 441 16.34 -9.68 1.31
C ILE A 441 15.31 -8.65 0.85
N LEU A 442 14.46 -9.03 -0.09
CA LEU A 442 13.36 -8.21 -0.60
C LEU A 442 12.04 -8.74 -0.06
N LEU A 443 11.34 -7.93 0.72
CA LEU A 443 9.96 -8.16 1.15
C LEU A 443 9.01 -7.48 0.17
N PHE A 444 8.36 -8.26 -0.68
CA PHE A 444 7.29 -7.82 -1.56
C PHE A 444 5.93 -8.15 -0.92
N PHE A 445 5.17 -7.14 -0.51
CA PHE A 445 4.00 -7.37 0.35
C PHE A 445 2.86 -6.37 0.17
N SER A 446 1.72 -6.67 0.79
CA SER A 446 0.57 -5.77 0.93
C SER A 446 0.09 -5.73 2.39
N ASP A 447 -0.72 -4.72 2.68
CA ASP A 447 -1.27 -4.37 3.99
C ASP A 447 -2.67 -4.97 4.24
N HIS A 448 -3.51 -4.98 3.22
CA HIS A 448 -4.85 -5.58 3.18
C HIS A 448 -5.29 -5.85 1.75
N GLY A 449 -6.40 -6.56 1.54
CA GLY A 449 -7.05 -6.62 0.22
C GLY A 449 -8.02 -5.43 -0.01
N LEU A 450 -8.77 -5.44 -1.11
CA LEU A 450 -9.68 -4.34 -1.45
C LEU A 450 -10.76 -4.13 -0.38
N ARG A 451 -10.73 -2.98 0.32
CA ARG A 451 -11.68 -2.63 1.40
C ARG A 451 -13.11 -2.38 0.94
N PHE A 452 -13.29 -1.92 -0.29
CA PHE A 452 -14.57 -1.37 -0.75
C PHE A 452 -15.09 -2.01 -2.04
N GLY A 453 -16.40 -1.96 -2.21
CA GLY A 453 -17.09 -2.34 -3.45
C GLY A 453 -17.81 -3.68 -3.37
N ASP A 454 -18.65 -3.98 -4.36
CA ASP A 454 -19.60 -5.11 -4.31
C ASP A 454 -18.96 -6.48 -4.10
N ILE A 455 -17.69 -6.65 -4.47
CA ILE A 455 -16.93 -7.86 -4.18
C ILE A 455 -16.86 -8.14 -2.68
N ARG A 456 -16.79 -7.10 -1.84
CA ARG A 456 -16.78 -7.21 -0.37
C ARG A 456 -18.08 -7.72 0.23
N SER A 457 -19.18 -7.64 -0.50
CA SER A 457 -20.46 -8.22 -0.09
C SER A 457 -20.48 -9.75 -0.23
N THR A 458 -19.45 -10.36 -0.83
CA THR A 458 -19.30 -11.82 -0.90
C THR A 458 -18.41 -12.34 0.23
N TYR A 459 -18.63 -13.60 0.62
CA TYR A 459 -17.79 -14.27 1.63
C TYR A 459 -16.32 -14.31 1.22
N LEU A 460 -16.02 -14.67 -0.04
CA LEU A 460 -14.64 -14.75 -0.51
C LEU A 460 -14.01 -13.36 -0.64
N GLY A 461 -14.75 -12.34 -1.07
CA GLY A 461 -14.23 -10.97 -1.08
C GLY A 461 -13.90 -10.44 0.32
N ALA A 462 -14.71 -10.79 1.32
CA ALA A 462 -14.41 -10.49 2.73
C ALA A 462 -13.18 -11.23 3.25
N LEU A 463 -12.99 -12.48 2.82
CA LEU A 463 -11.82 -13.27 3.19
C LEU A 463 -10.55 -12.73 2.54
N GLU A 464 -10.59 -12.42 1.25
CA GLU A 464 -9.46 -11.82 0.52
C GLU A 464 -9.01 -10.49 1.09
N GLU A 465 -9.95 -9.68 1.57
CA GLU A 465 -9.65 -8.40 2.19
C GLU A 465 -8.80 -8.56 3.45
N ARG A 466 -8.93 -9.69 4.16
CA ARG A 466 -8.17 -10.04 5.37
C ARG A 466 -6.82 -10.69 5.09
N LEU A 467 -6.61 -11.17 3.86
CA LEU A 467 -5.47 -11.98 3.42
C LEU A 467 -4.65 -11.27 2.32
N PRO A 468 -3.90 -10.20 2.66
CA PRO A 468 -2.91 -9.62 1.77
C PRO A 468 -1.79 -10.61 1.43
N PHE A 469 -1.07 -10.38 0.34
CA PHE A 469 0.10 -11.18 0.01
C PHE A 469 1.33 -10.74 0.80
N VAL A 470 2.20 -11.69 1.14
CA VAL A 470 3.52 -11.45 1.73
C VAL A 470 4.48 -12.44 1.11
N THR A 471 5.42 -11.93 0.33
CA THR A 471 6.44 -12.73 -0.37
C THR A 471 7.82 -12.21 -0.01
N MET A 472 8.72 -13.09 0.44
CA MET A 472 10.12 -12.73 0.74
C MET A 472 11.07 -13.43 -0.21
N LEU A 473 11.94 -12.66 -0.86
CA LEU A 473 13.01 -13.16 -1.71
C LEU A 473 14.32 -13.08 -0.93
N PHE A 474 14.96 -14.23 -0.69
CA PHE A 474 16.21 -14.35 0.07
C PHE A 474 17.38 -14.62 -0.86
N PRO A 475 18.61 -14.11 -0.59
CA PRO A 475 19.77 -14.44 -1.40
C PRO A 475 19.87 -15.94 -1.67
N PRO A 476 20.22 -16.40 -2.90
CA PRO A 476 20.16 -17.81 -3.24
C PRO A 476 20.96 -18.74 -2.32
N TRP A 477 22.05 -18.23 -1.74
CA TRP A 477 22.92 -18.93 -0.79
C TRP A 477 22.35 -19.00 0.64
N PHE A 478 21.34 -18.20 0.98
CA PHE A 478 20.81 -18.06 2.36
C PHE A 478 20.36 -19.41 2.94
N LYS A 479 19.75 -20.25 2.10
CA LYS A 479 19.27 -21.58 2.49
C LYS A 479 20.40 -22.56 2.83
N ASP A 480 21.57 -22.37 2.24
CA ASP A 480 22.73 -23.24 2.42
C ASP A 480 23.51 -22.80 3.66
N GLU A 481 23.60 -21.48 3.90
CA GLU A 481 24.24 -20.89 5.08
C GLU A 481 23.40 -21.03 6.37
N PHE A 482 22.07 -20.89 6.25
CA PHE A 482 21.14 -20.89 7.39
C PHE A 482 20.05 -21.97 7.24
N PRO A 483 20.40 -23.27 7.19
CA PRO A 483 19.47 -24.34 6.82
C PRO A 483 18.32 -24.55 7.83
N GLU A 484 18.56 -24.33 9.13
CA GLU A 484 17.50 -24.44 10.15
C GLU A 484 16.46 -23.33 10.00
N THR A 485 16.94 -22.09 9.87
CA THR A 485 16.09 -20.92 9.62
C THR A 485 15.32 -21.08 8.31
N TRP A 486 15.95 -21.58 7.25
CA TRP A 486 15.29 -21.87 5.99
C TRP A 486 14.18 -22.93 6.13
N ARG A 487 14.42 -24.01 6.89
CA ARG A 487 13.39 -25.03 7.21
C ARG A 487 12.20 -24.41 7.96
N ASN A 488 12.47 -23.54 8.93
CA ASN A 488 11.41 -22.83 9.67
C ASN A 488 10.60 -21.94 8.73
N LEU A 489 11.26 -21.14 7.90
CA LEU A 489 10.61 -20.28 6.91
C LEU A 489 9.75 -21.07 5.92
N LEU A 490 10.25 -22.21 5.40
CA LEU A 490 9.49 -23.12 4.55
C LEU A 490 8.23 -23.64 5.24
N THR A 491 8.34 -24.02 6.51
CA THR A 491 7.20 -24.46 7.33
C THR A 491 6.20 -23.33 7.54
N ASN A 492 6.70 -22.11 7.77
CA ASN A 492 5.92 -20.93 8.10
C ASN A 492 5.07 -20.41 6.92
N GLN A 493 5.41 -20.76 5.67
CA GLN A 493 4.56 -20.46 4.50
C GLN A 493 3.11 -20.93 4.67
N ARG A 494 2.90 -22.02 5.43
CA ARG A 494 1.58 -22.59 5.72
C ARG A 494 1.18 -22.46 7.19
N ARG A 495 1.60 -21.36 7.84
CA ARG A 495 1.24 -21.02 9.22
C ARG A 495 0.51 -19.68 9.29
N LEU A 496 -0.26 -19.51 10.38
CA LEU A 496 -0.91 -18.25 10.70
C LEU A 496 0.15 -17.23 11.17
N THR A 497 0.36 -16.19 10.37
CA THR A 497 1.30 -15.10 10.64
C THR A 497 0.59 -13.75 10.53
N ASN A 498 1.19 -12.69 11.07
CA ASN A 498 0.64 -11.35 10.96
C ASN A 498 1.71 -10.24 11.01
N ASN A 499 1.23 -9.00 11.02
CA ASN A 499 2.03 -7.78 11.00
C ASN A 499 3.10 -7.73 12.12
N TYR A 500 2.81 -8.27 13.30
CA TYR A 500 3.74 -8.28 14.43
C TYR A 500 4.87 -9.30 14.24
N ASP A 501 4.61 -10.43 13.56
CA ASP A 501 5.63 -11.40 13.21
C ASP A 501 6.63 -10.82 12.20
N LEU A 502 6.13 -10.06 11.21
CA LEU A 502 7.01 -9.32 10.29
C LEU A 502 7.90 -8.33 11.04
N HIS A 503 7.35 -7.51 11.93
CA HIS A 503 8.15 -6.59 12.73
C HIS A 503 9.24 -7.31 13.55
N SER A 504 8.89 -8.42 14.18
CA SER A 504 9.85 -9.24 14.96
C SER A 504 10.95 -9.80 14.04
N THR A 505 10.60 -10.17 12.82
CA THR A 505 11.57 -10.61 11.80
C THR A 505 12.50 -9.47 11.37
N LEU A 506 11.98 -8.23 11.23
CA LEU A 506 12.82 -7.06 10.94
C LEU A 506 13.87 -6.81 12.03
N LEU A 507 13.52 -7.04 13.29
CA LEU A 507 14.46 -6.90 14.41
C LEU A 507 15.58 -7.95 14.34
N ASP A 508 15.27 -9.20 13.99
CA ASP A 508 16.32 -10.21 13.79
C ASP A 508 17.23 -9.85 12.61
N ILE A 509 16.66 -9.38 11.49
CA ILE A 509 17.43 -8.94 10.32
C ILE A 509 18.35 -7.78 10.67
N LEU A 510 17.84 -6.79 11.41
CA LEU A 510 18.62 -5.65 11.91
C LEU A 510 19.85 -6.09 12.71
N HIS A 511 19.73 -7.18 13.47
CA HIS A 511 20.80 -7.71 14.32
C HIS A 511 21.64 -8.81 13.64
N GLY A 512 21.39 -9.12 12.36
CA GLY A 512 22.08 -10.22 11.66
C GLY A 512 21.80 -11.59 12.29
N ALA A 513 20.70 -11.73 13.03
CA ALA A 513 20.35 -12.91 13.82
C ALA A 513 19.71 -14.02 12.95
N TYR A 514 20.37 -14.37 11.85
CA TYR A 514 19.86 -15.33 10.87
C TYR A 514 20.03 -16.79 11.31
N ASN A 515 21.06 -17.10 12.10
CA ASN A 515 21.35 -18.46 12.59
C ASN A 515 20.62 -18.79 13.90
N ALA A 516 20.43 -17.78 14.75
CA ALA A 516 19.76 -17.90 16.02
C ALA A 516 18.94 -16.64 16.23
N SER A 517 17.65 -16.72 15.92
CA SER A 517 16.70 -15.65 16.18
C SER A 517 16.84 -15.18 17.63
N LEU A 518 16.86 -13.88 17.83
CA LEU A 518 16.87 -13.30 19.17
C LEU A 518 15.48 -13.36 19.83
N ASP A 519 14.47 -13.81 19.09
CA ASP A 519 13.05 -13.80 19.44
C ASP A 519 12.58 -12.45 20.01
N LEU A 520 13.13 -11.35 19.45
CA LEU A 520 12.80 -10.01 19.87
C LEU A 520 11.33 -9.75 19.58
N LYS A 521 10.58 -9.50 20.65
CA LYS A 521 9.17 -9.14 20.58
C LYS A 521 9.02 -7.68 20.24
N THR A 522 7.85 -7.31 19.72
CA THR A 522 7.51 -5.90 19.60
C THR A 522 7.52 -5.19 20.96
N LEU A 523 7.53 -3.86 20.99
CA LEU A 523 7.43 -3.08 22.24
C LEU A 523 6.22 -3.47 23.11
N ALA A 524 5.18 -4.03 22.49
CA ALA A 524 3.98 -4.52 23.17
C ALA A 524 4.06 -6.02 23.55
N GLY A 525 5.22 -6.66 23.40
CA GLY A 525 5.43 -8.08 23.66
C GLY A 525 4.76 -9.01 22.65
N ARG A 526 4.47 -8.54 21.43
CA ARG A 526 3.72 -9.29 20.41
C ARG A 526 4.63 -9.82 19.30
N GLY A 527 4.13 -10.82 18.57
CA GLY A 527 4.80 -11.39 17.40
C GLY A 527 5.87 -12.43 17.75
N GLN A 528 6.32 -13.13 16.73
CA GLN A 528 7.47 -14.03 16.76
C GLN A 528 8.18 -13.88 15.42
N SER A 529 9.51 -13.87 15.44
CA SER A 529 10.27 -13.85 14.19
C SER A 529 9.94 -15.06 13.33
N LEU A 530 9.83 -14.85 12.02
CA LEU A 530 9.59 -15.90 11.04
C LEU A 530 10.83 -16.80 10.83
N PHE A 531 11.98 -16.45 11.43
CA PHE A 531 13.15 -17.33 11.49
C PHE A 531 12.97 -18.49 12.48
N LEU A 532 12.01 -18.39 13.40
CA LEU A 532 11.59 -19.48 14.28
C LEU A 532 10.38 -20.21 13.69
N GLU A 533 10.24 -21.51 13.99
CA GLU A 533 9.05 -22.25 13.57
C GLU A 533 7.80 -21.69 14.27
N VAL A 534 6.80 -21.31 13.46
CA VAL A 534 5.53 -20.80 13.95
C VAL A 534 4.66 -21.97 14.43
N PRO A 535 4.15 -21.93 15.68
CA PRO A 535 3.39 -23.02 16.27
C PRO A 535 2.09 -23.36 15.51
N THR A 536 1.75 -24.65 15.46
CA THR A 536 0.51 -25.17 14.84
C THR A 536 -0.76 -24.82 15.63
N ASN A 537 -0.63 -24.53 16.92
CA ASN A 537 -1.76 -24.29 17.83
C ASN A 537 -2.11 -22.79 17.97
N ARG A 538 -1.46 -21.93 17.17
CA ARG A 538 -1.68 -20.49 17.15
C ARG A 538 -3.11 -20.16 16.69
N THR A 539 -3.80 -19.34 17.47
CA THR A 539 -5.14 -18.79 17.15
C THR A 539 -5.01 -17.30 16.81
N CYS A 540 -5.98 -16.74 16.07
CA CYS A 540 -6.05 -15.29 15.83
C CYS A 540 -5.93 -14.48 17.13
N GLU A 541 -6.62 -14.94 18.18
CA GLU A 541 -6.58 -14.30 19.50
C GLU A 541 -5.18 -14.32 20.12
N SER A 542 -4.48 -15.46 20.08
CA SER A 542 -3.14 -15.60 20.68
C SER A 542 -2.08 -14.67 20.08
N ILE A 543 -2.32 -14.19 18.85
CA ILE A 543 -1.43 -13.25 18.15
C ILE A 543 -2.08 -11.88 17.94
N HIS A 544 -3.16 -11.59 18.65
CA HIS A 544 -3.85 -10.30 18.64
C HIS A 544 -4.38 -9.85 17.27
N ILE A 545 -4.86 -10.80 16.47
CA ILE A 545 -5.76 -10.49 15.35
C ILE A 545 -7.17 -10.38 15.93
N PRO A 546 -7.85 -9.23 15.80
CA PRO A 546 -9.25 -9.08 16.17
C PRO A 546 -10.10 -10.14 15.47
N TRP A 547 -11.07 -10.71 16.18
CA TRP A 547 -12.06 -11.64 15.66
C TRP A 547 -12.67 -11.18 14.34
N HIS A 548 -13.01 -9.89 14.23
CA HIS A 548 -13.59 -9.30 13.01
C HIS A 548 -12.67 -9.45 11.78
N TYR A 549 -11.36 -9.48 11.98
CA TYR A 549 -10.36 -9.64 10.90
C TYR A 549 -9.81 -11.06 10.79
N CYS A 550 -10.24 -12.00 11.62
CA CYS A 550 -9.73 -13.37 11.61
C CYS A 550 -10.21 -14.16 10.38
N ALA A 551 -9.28 -14.65 9.57
CA ALA A 551 -9.55 -15.47 8.38
C ALA A 551 -9.60 -16.98 8.66
N CYS A 552 -9.17 -17.42 9.83
CA CYS A 552 -9.08 -18.83 10.21
C CYS A 552 -10.41 -19.53 10.51
N GLN A 553 -11.54 -18.80 10.40
CA GLN A 553 -12.84 -19.27 10.86
C GLN A 553 -13.68 -19.77 9.69
N SER A 554 -14.22 -20.98 9.84
CA SER A 554 -15.27 -21.46 8.95
C SER A 554 -16.63 -20.88 9.37
N SER A 555 -17.49 -20.61 8.39
CA SER A 555 -18.84 -20.10 8.63
C SER A 555 -19.82 -20.65 7.60
N LEU A 556 -21.08 -20.73 7.97
CA LEU A 556 -22.18 -21.13 7.10
C LEU A 556 -23.10 -19.93 6.83
N PRO A 557 -23.71 -19.82 5.63
CA PRO A 557 -24.76 -18.84 5.39
C PRO A 557 -25.89 -18.97 6.42
N ALA A 558 -26.33 -17.84 6.97
CA ALA A 558 -27.47 -17.77 7.88
C ALA A 558 -28.64 -17.06 7.19
N ASN A 559 -29.86 -17.54 7.42
CA ASN A 559 -31.06 -16.92 6.85
C ASN A 559 -31.27 -15.52 7.45
N THR A 560 -31.33 -14.48 6.61
CA THR A 560 -31.53 -13.08 7.02
C THR A 560 -32.89 -12.83 7.68
N GLN A 561 -33.85 -13.74 7.50
CA GLN A 561 -35.15 -13.69 8.17
C GLN A 561 -35.15 -14.30 9.58
N ASN A 562 -34.08 -15.01 9.97
CA ASN A 562 -33.94 -15.58 11.31
C ASN A 562 -33.97 -14.48 12.39
N SER A 563 -34.68 -14.74 13.50
CA SER A 563 -34.82 -13.80 14.63
C SER A 563 -33.50 -13.40 15.25
N ASP A 564 -32.55 -14.33 15.37
CA ASP A 564 -31.22 -14.08 15.92
C ASP A 564 -30.38 -13.20 14.99
N VAL A 565 -30.50 -13.38 13.68
CA VAL A 565 -29.84 -12.52 12.68
C VAL A 565 -30.43 -11.11 12.71
N LYS A 566 -31.75 -10.97 12.80
CA LYS A 566 -32.42 -9.66 12.96
C LYS A 566 -31.99 -8.97 14.26
N GLN A 567 -31.87 -9.71 15.34
CA GLN A 567 -31.40 -9.18 16.62
C GLN A 567 -29.92 -8.75 16.55
N ALA A 568 -29.07 -9.53 15.89
CA ALA A 568 -27.67 -9.19 15.67
C ALA A 568 -27.53 -7.91 14.82
N ALA A 569 -28.31 -7.79 13.75
CA ALA A 569 -28.36 -6.58 12.93
C ALA A 569 -28.76 -5.34 13.75
N GLN A 570 -29.79 -5.44 14.59
CA GLN A 570 -30.21 -4.36 15.48
C GLN A 570 -29.11 -3.95 16.47
N VAL A 571 -28.43 -4.94 17.07
CA VAL A 571 -27.33 -4.70 18.02
C VAL A 571 -26.14 -4.02 17.32
N LEU A 572 -25.84 -4.41 16.08
CA LEU A 572 -24.84 -3.76 15.25
C LEU A 572 -25.22 -2.29 14.98
N THR A 573 -26.45 -2.01 14.54
CA THR A 573 -26.91 -0.63 14.30
C THR A 573 -26.93 0.22 15.57
N GLN A 574 -27.24 -0.37 16.73
CA GLN A 574 -27.14 0.32 18.02
C GLN A 574 -25.69 0.69 18.36
N ALA A 575 -24.75 -0.23 18.13
CA ALA A 575 -23.32 0.03 18.33
C ALA A 575 -22.82 1.14 17.39
N ILE A 576 -23.23 1.11 16.12
CA ILE A 576 -22.91 2.16 15.14
C ILE A 576 -23.42 3.52 15.63
N ASN A 577 -24.70 3.62 16.01
CA ASN A 577 -25.27 4.89 16.49
C ASN A 577 -24.60 5.37 17.79
N LYS A 578 -24.14 4.46 18.64
CA LYS A 578 -23.40 4.81 19.86
C LYS A 578 -22.06 5.49 19.55
N LEU A 579 -21.39 5.12 18.45
CA LEU A 579 -20.14 5.76 18.03
C LEU A 579 -20.33 7.23 17.63
N ILE A 580 -21.51 7.58 17.10
CA ILE A 580 -21.87 8.94 16.67
C ILE A 580 -22.80 9.67 17.64
N GLU A 581 -23.10 9.09 18.81
CA GLU A 581 -24.07 9.63 19.77
C GLU A 581 -23.70 11.04 20.26
N LYS A 582 -22.40 11.32 20.38
CA LYS A 582 -21.87 12.63 20.81
C LYS A 582 -21.70 13.64 19.66
N HIS A 583 -22.10 13.28 18.45
CA HIS A 583 -21.95 14.06 17.23
C HIS A 583 -23.34 14.41 16.67
N PRO A 584 -24.01 15.44 17.19
CA PRO A 584 -25.36 15.82 16.77
C PRO A 584 -25.45 16.24 15.30
N GLU A 585 -24.33 16.59 14.65
CA GLU A 585 -24.21 16.82 13.21
C GLU A 585 -24.46 15.56 12.38
N CYS A 586 -24.28 14.37 12.96
CA CYS A 586 -24.55 13.10 12.32
C CYS A 586 -26.04 12.71 12.48
N SER A 587 -26.60 12.16 11.41
CA SER A 587 -27.91 11.54 11.37
C SER A 587 -27.88 10.21 12.11
N ARG A 588 -28.93 9.92 12.87
CA ARG A 588 -29.16 8.58 13.42
C ARG A 588 -29.43 7.63 12.26
N LEU A 589 -28.77 6.47 12.27
CA LEU A 589 -28.88 5.47 11.22
C LEU A 589 -29.89 4.38 11.59
N GLU A 590 -30.70 3.98 10.63
CA GLU A 590 -31.68 2.90 10.74
C GLU A 590 -31.37 1.80 9.73
N ILE A 591 -31.73 0.55 10.03
CA ILE A 591 -31.55 -0.56 9.10
C ILE A 591 -32.51 -0.39 7.93
N LYS A 592 -31.98 -0.29 6.72
CA LYS A 592 -32.75 -0.39 5.48
C LYS A 592 -32.95 -1.86 5.08
N GLU A 593 -31.87 -2.64 5.10
CA GLU A 593 -31.91 -4.09 4.83
C GLU A 593 -30.76 -4.85 5.49
N ILE A 594 -30.96 -6.17 5.66
CA ILE A 594 -29.89 -7.10 6.03
C ILE A 594 -29.40 -7.75 4.74
N ILE A 595 -28.24 -7.31 4.24
CA ILE A 595 -27.66 -7.74 2.97
C ILE A 595 -27.28 -9.22 3.04
N SER A 596 -26.59 -9.62 4.10
CA SER A 596 -26.19 -11.02 4.31
C SER A 596 -25.89 -11.31 5.77
N ALA A 597 -25.93 -12.59 6.13
CA ALA A 597 -25.51 -13.06 7.44
C ALA A 597 -24.83 -14.43 7.32
N ARG A 598 -23.89 -14.69 8.22
CA ARG A 598 -23.22 -15.98 8.36
C ARG A 598 -23.08 -16.35 9.82
N GLU A 599 -23.28 -17.62 10.14
CA GLU A 599 -23.02 -18.17 11.47
C GLU A 599 -21.63 -18.81 11.46
N TYR A 600 -20.78 -18.40 12.39
CA TYR A 600 -19.46 -19.00 12.55
C TYR A 600 -19.59 -20.37 13.19
N LEU A 601 -18.86 -21.34 12.62
CA LEU A 601 -18.73 -22.67 13.18
C LEU A 601 -17.77 -22.57 14.37
N ASN A 602 -18.32 -22.38 15.57
CA ASN A 602 -17.56 -22.31 16.80
C ASN A 602 -16.91 -23.68 17.07
N HIS A 603 -15.71 -23.90 16.54
CA HIS A 603 -14.90 -25.06 16.91
C HIS A 603 -14.60 -24.97 18.41
N GLU A 604 -14.85 -26.03 19.18
CA GLU A 604 -14.68 -26.04 20.65
C GLU A 604 -13.26 -25.67 21.13
N LYS A 605 -12.25 -25.75 20.25
CA LYS A 605 -10.85 -25.34 20.50
C LYS A 605 -10.53 -23.90 20.03
N PHE A 606 -11.43 -23.27 19.30
CA PHE A 606 -11.27 -21.97 18.67
C PHE A 606 -11.84 -20.88 19.59
N GLY A 607 -10.99 -20.05 20.18
CA GLY A 607 -11.37 -19.07 21.22
C GLY A 607 -11.03 -19.49 22.65
N GLU A 608 -10.07 -20.41 22.84
CA GLU A 608 -9.40 -20.64 24.13
C GLU A 608 -8.66 -19.37 24.58
N GLY A 609 -9.40 -18.44 25.17
CA GLY A 609 -8.90 -17.16 25.61
C GLY A 609 -10.01 -16.25 26.10
N THR A 610 -10.67 -15.50 25.21
CA THR A 610 -11.60 -14.41 25.60
C THR A 610 -13.05 -14.79 25.49
N VAL A 611 -13.43 -15.60 24.51
CA VAL A 611 -14.84 -15.98 24.36
C VAL A 611 -15.17 -17.16 25.28
N LYS A 612 -14.30 -18.18 25.36
CA LYS A 612 -14.50 -19.35 26.25
C LYS A 612 -14.34 -19.03 27.74
N LYS A 613 -13.49 -18.06 28.12
CA LYS A 613 -13.41 -17.60 29.53
C LYS A 613 -14.55 -16.65 29.94
N LYS A 614 -15.34 -16.13 28.99
CA LYS A 614 -16.45 -15.20 29.28
C LYS A 614 -17.84 -15.77 28.98
N LEU A 615 -17.96 -16.79 28.13
CA LEU A 615 -19.22 -17.40 27.71
C LEU A 615 -19.00 -18.91 27.59
N GLU A 616 -19.74 -19.73 28.35
CA GLU A 616 -19.61 -21.21 28.28
C GLU A 616 -20.21 -21.79 26.99
N LYS A 617 -21.20 -21.09 26.41
CA LYS A 617 -21.81 -21.35 25.11
C LYS A 617 -22.12 -20.01 24.45
N TRP A 618 -21.75 -19.87 23.19
CA TRP A 618 -22.08 -18.71 22.38
C TRP A 618 -22.32 -19.09 20.93
N THR A 619 -23.01 -18.21 20.23
CA THR A 619 -23.12 -18.24 18.76
C THR A 619 -22.62 -16.91 18.23
N THR A 620 -21.81 -16.94 17.18
CA THR A 620 -21.29 -15.71 16.56
C THR A 620 -21.85 -15.57 15.16
N TYR A 621 -22.38 -14.40 14.86
CA TYR A 621 -22.88 -14.04 13.54
C TYR A 621 -22.00 -12.95 12.93
N SER A 622 -21.57 -13.12 11.69
CA SER A 622 -21.14 -12.00 10.84
C SER A 622 -22.38 -11.47 10.15
N VAL A 623 -22.70 -10.19 10.33
CA VAL A 623 -23.88 -9.57 9.72
C VAL A 623 -23.47 -8.37 8.91
N MET A 624 -24.06 -8.26 7.72
CA MET A 624 -23.90 -7.13 6.83
C MET A 624 -25.25 -6.44 6.64
N ILE A 625 -25.29 -5.14 6.89
CA ILE A 625 -26.51 -4.32 6.83
C ILE A 625 -26.32 -3.14 5.89
N GLU A 626 -27.39 -2.73 5.21
CA GLU A 626 -27.51 -1.40 4.62
C GLU A 626 -28.26 -0.50 5.61
N THR A 627 -27.78 0.73 5.81
CA THR A 627 -28.45 1.74 6.65
C THR A 627 -28.97 2.91 5.84
N THR A 628 -30.01 3.56 6.38
CA THR A 628 -30.54 4.85 5.91
C THR A 628 -30.47 5.89 7.04
N PRO A 629 -30.20 7.18 6.76
CA PRO A 629 -29.83 7.75 5.45
C PRO A 629 -28.41 7.34 5.00
N GLY A 630 -28.07 7.64 3.74
CA GLY A 630 -26.71 7.48 3.19
C GLY A 630 -26.38 6.15 2.50
N GLY A 631 -27.25 5.13 2.60
CA GLY A 631 -27.04 3.83 1.92
C GLY A 631 -25.79 3.11 2.40
N GLY A 632 -25.52 3.15 3.71
CA GLY A 632 -24.26 2.68 4.26
C GLY A 632 -24.20 1.17 4.44
N HIS A 633 -23.21 0.52 3.85
CA HIS A 633 -23.00 -0.92 4.00
C HIS A 633 -22.01 -1.17 5.13
N PHE A 634 -22.50 -1.72 6.25
CA PHE A 634 -21.69 -2.02 7.42
C PHE A 634 -21.61 -3.53 7.66
N GLU A 635 -20.40 -4.00 7.99
CA GLU A 635 -20.11 -5.38 8.37
C GLU A 635 -19.64 -5.41 9.83
N GLY A 636 -20.20 -6.33 10.62
CA GLY A 636 -19.77 -6.53 12.00
C GLY A 636 -19.99 -7.95 12.50
N SER A 637 -19.13 -8.37 13.43
CA SER A 637 -19.25 -9.65 14.14
C SER A 637 -20.01 -9.47 15.44
N VAL A 638 -21.08 -10.24 15.67
CA VAL A 638 -21.95 -10.12 16.85
C VAL A 638 -22.05 -11.46 17.56
N VAL A 639 -21.80 -11.46 18.86
CA VAL A 639 -21.90 -12.65 19.71
C VAL A 639 -23.20 -12.64 20.49
N LYS A 640 -23.88 -13.78 20.45
CA LYS A 640 -24.99 -14.17 21.33
C LYS A 640 -24.45 -15.04 22.46
N GLY A 641 -24.48 -14.54 23.69
CA GLY A 641 -24.12 -15.28 24.89
C GLY A 641 -25.23 -16.20 25.39
N HIS A 642 -24.88 -17.17 26.24
CA HIS A 642 -25.83 -18.13 26.84
C HIS A 642 -27.00 -17.46 27.61
N ASN A 643 -26.77 -16.31 28.24
CA ASN A 643 -27.78 -15.51 28.93
C ASN A 643 -28.63 -14.63 27.98
N LYS A 644 -28.60 -14.91 26.66
CA LYS A 644 -29.21 -14.08 25.61
C LYS A 644 -28.66 -12.63 25.57
N SER A 645 -27.48 -12.37 26.14
CA SER A 645 -26.79 -11.10 25.93
C SER A 645 -26.21 -11.03 24.52
N TRP A 646 -26.15 -9.82 23.97
CA TRP A 646 -25.64 -9.56 22.65
C TRP A 646 -24.53 -8.52 22.72
N LYS A 647 -23.47 -8.73 21.93
CA LYS A 647 -22.35 -7.79 21.87
C LYS A 647 -21.69 -7.81 20.50
N VAL A 648 -21.40 -6.63 19.97
CA VAL A 648 -20.51 -6.48 18.81
C VAL A 648 -19.06 -6.75 19.25
N LEU A 649 -18.37 -7.61 18.52
CA LEU A 649 -16.97 -7.91 18.73
C LEU A 649 -16.09 -6.87 18.05
N GLU A 650 -15.35 -6.13 18.87
CA GLU A 650 -14.24 -5.26 18.47
C GLU A 650 -14.63 -4.15 17.48
N ASP A 651 -14.48 -4.36 16.18
CA ASP A 651 -14.54 -3.33 15.14
C ASP A 651 -15.77 -3.47 14.22
N ILE A 652 -16.06 -2.41 13.46
CA ILE A 652 -17.15 -2.31 12.48
C ILE A 652 -16.59 -1.72 11.19
N SER A 653 -16.68 -2.48 10.09
CA SER A 653 -16.20 -2.02 8.79
C SER A 653 -17.33 -1.38 7.98
N ARG A 654 -17.04 -0.24 7.37
CA ARG A 654 -17.83 0.33 6.26
C ARG A 654 -17.27 -0.22 4.95
N ILE A 655 -18.07 -0.93 4.15
CA ILE A 655 -17.57 -1.66 2.97
C ILE A 655 -17.93 -1.00 1.63
N ASN A 656 -18.67 0.10 1.63
CA ASN A 656 -18.91 0.92 0.45
C ASN A 656 -18.42 2.35 0.67
N LEU A 657 -18.02 3.01 -0.43
CA LEU A 657 -17.55 4.38 -0.40
C LEU A 657 -18.63 5.32 0.16
N TYR A 658 -18.20 6.30 0.95
CA TYR A 658 -19.08 7.27 1.61
C TYR A 658 -18.90 8.70 1.10
N GLY A 659 -17.88 8.97 0.26
CA GLY A 659 -17.72 10.24 -0.45
C GLY A 659 -17.86 11.47 0.46
N ASN A 660 -18.75 12.40 0.09
CA ASN A 660 -19.04 13.63 0.83
C ASN A 660 -20.12 13.49 1.91
N GLN A 661 -20.55 12.27 2.26
CA GLN A 661 -21.62 12.06 3.25
C GLN A 661 -21.24 12.51 4.66
N SER A 662 -19.94 12.65 4.96
CA SER A 662 -19.41 12.92 6.30
C SER A 662 -18.61 14.23 6.39
N THR A 663 -18.93 15.24 5.57
CA THR A 663 -18.19 16.51 5.52
C THR A 663 -18.28 17.35 6.79
N CYS A 664 -19.29 17.11 7.62
CA CYS A 664 -19.52 17.79 8.89
C CYS A 664 -18.62 17.29 10.04
N ILE A 665 -17.89 16.19 9.86
CA ILE A 665 -17.02 15.63 10.89
C ILE A 665 -15.58 15.56 10.40
N GLU A 666 -14.62 15.98 11.22
CA GLU A 666 -13.20 15.87 10.89
C GLU A 666 -12.53 14.60 11.43
N ASP A 667 -13.22 13.89 12.32
CA ASP A 667 -12.74 12.64 12.90
C ASP A 667 -12.70 11.53 11.86
N THR A 668 -11.49 11.13 11.44
CA THR A 668 -11.26 10.13 10.38
C THR A 668 -11.95 8.79 10.66
N GLU A 669 -12.01 8.35 11.92
CA GLU A 669 -12.67 7.08 12.26
C GLU A 669 -14.19 7.18 12.20
N LEU A 670 -14.74 8.37 12.47
CA LEU A 670 -16.18 8.60 12.38
C LEU A 670 -16.62 9.01 10.97
N LYS A 671 -15.71 9.48 10.09
CA LYS A 671 -16.02 9.79 8.68
C LYS A 671 -16.63 8.57 7.94
N LYS A 672 -16.18 7.35 8.25
CA LYS A 672 -16.74 6.11 7.66
C LYS A 672 -18.16 5.76 8.16
N ILE A 673 -18.60 6.39 9.25
CA ILE A 673 -19.87 6.09 9.93
C ILE A 673 -20.89 7.21 9.74
N CYS A 674 -20.47 8.46 9.95
CA CYS A 674 -21.34 9.62 9.99
C CYS A 674 -21.99 9.91 8.64
N HIS A 675 -23.30 10.14 8.64
CA HIS A 675 -24.01 10.79 7.56
C HIS A 675 -24.50 12.16 8.06
N CYS A 676 -24.03 13.24 7.47
CA CYS A 676 -24.40 14.59 7.89
C CYS A 676 -25.89 14.85 7.71
N ARG A 677 -26.48 15.62 8.62
CA ARG A 677 -27.90 16.01 8.59
C ARG A 677 -28.23 17.01 7.50
#